data_AF-A0A960SW39-F1
#
_entry.id   AF-A0A960SW39-F1
#
_cell.length_a   1.000
_cell.length_b   1.000
_cell.length_c   1.000
_cell.angle_alpha   90.00
_cell.angle_beta   90.00
_cell.angle_gamma   90.00
#
_symmetry.space_group_name_H-M   'P 1'
#
loop_
_entity.id
_entity.type
_entity.pdbx_description
1 polymer ?
#
loop_
_entity_poly.entity_id
_entity_poly.type
_entity_poly.pdbx_seq_one_letter_code
_entity_poly.pdbx_strand_id
1 'polypeptide(L)'
;MIDFKTSLRPASVWRRLLVLSLVLTSTSALRAAEPFHAWAERPTMGWNSWDIYGTTVTETQTMAQANYMATHLKVHGWDLITVDIQWYAPNPAGDGNYYNYDTPNNQLVMDGFGRLQPATTRFPTAAGGNGFTTLASDVQALGLRFGIHIMRGIPRHAVVLDLPIHGTAFTAQDIADTGSTCPWNPDMYGVDMSKPGAQEYYDDLMQQYADWGVDFIKVDDISRPYGPNQAAEIEAIRAAIDKTGRPIVLSLSPGETPLVMGAHVMVNANQWRISDDFWDNWGPLYDQFQRLHDWTPYRGPGFFPDADMLPLGKVEASGGNPNGRPTNFSQDEQHTLMSLWSIARSPLIHGGDMTQMDSFTLGLFTNDEVIAVNQRSTHNRQLFRNGNQIAWVADDEDSDDKYLAVFNTGGTSTTVAVDLADLGFTASVGILSLWDQVDLGSFTGTFSPSVNAHGAKLFRLSGVSLPTPWITVASAAEAGVTVGWEEIPTADSYTLKRGNSEAGPFLVVASGLTSPSHLDATVADRTGYYYVVSATVSGEEGPDSGPRYVISDGVPDTVSWNYDAWSTVGGDGAGSLPPLGAEAGADRAGAWSQTYPNNPVTNLRDALGGATSLDISYSSTNGGYWMQGSHPGQDSDGSWNKEMLNGYLNAGGGGSSSVTITEIPHGTYDLYVYFSSDTANREGRVSDGTSTYFFRTIGSASISGANAVLTPTNDTVDDPQDDLANYAVFRDLVGTEQTVTVTIPNFGGIAGFQVVPVNDGPGISDQPDPVSLLAGNTVQLGVVATGSENFSYQWFKVSGGGDVALANGGRISGATSADLEITGVTSSDAGQYYVVVTDETSAPLITFASTVATVSVLDFEITSSTIQPQVDPDDESFFPGTVADADNIDAGYDPHTYIAHDTPSQGMSFTTGGNPGGYTLGSITIQQVLNQTWADVQPGDLFSFAFGTLEGTTKTPLYQAPNAIYAGTPINNGFTAGGGIYLTFDLSQVGEIGTLSPNTQYYFEVAAKNGTGQVVYIDWNGASAGGYDAGEAFSGDLAAEITPGYVAMTGDRAFHADLTAVVAPADDFASWIGNYPGVGAMTGVNQDPDHDGIPSGVENFFGTDPSEPTRGIRVVARSGNTLTFQHPRNASPASDLSAAYRWSPDLAVWHPGGVDVAGTTVNFAVVPDTPSPGVVTVIASIAGAVPDSVFARIEVSASTP
;
A
#
# COMPACT_ATOMS: atom_id res chain seq x y z
N MET A 1 43.87 -17.98 -38.69
CA MET A 1 44.65 -17.48 -39.85
C MET A 1 44.10 -16.09 -40.17
N ILE A 2 44.73 -14.93 -40.04
CA ILE A 2 46.11 -14.43 -39.82
C ILE A 2 45.90 -13.03 -39.19
N ASP A 3 46.05 -12.84 -37.88
CA ASP A 3 47.13 -12.15 -37.15
C ASP A 3 47.88 -11.00 -37.87
N PHE A 4 47.93 -9.79 -37.28
CA PHE A 4 49.11 -8.88 -37.32
C PHE A 4 49.04 -7.74 -36.26
N LYS A 5 49.81 -7.94 -35.16
CA LYS A 5 50.77 -7.05 -34.46
C LYS A 5 50.36 -5.77 -33.66
N THR A 6 50.49 -5.88 -32.33
CA THR A 6 51.44 -5.19 -31.39
C THR A 6 52.24 -3.95 -31.90
N SER A 7 52.62 -2.90 -31.15
CA SER A 7 52.61 -2.54 -29.71
C SER A 7 53.33 -1.17 -29.46
N LEU A 8 53.22 -0.61 -28.24
CA LEU A 8 54.10 0.36 -27.51
C LEU A 8 53.94 1.87 -27.83
N ARG A 9 53.41 2.77 -26.95
CA ARG A 9 53.86 3.35 -25.63
C ARG A 9 55.20 4.13 -25.70
N PRO A 10 55.55 5.14 -24.83
CA PRO A 10 54.86 5.73 -23.63
C PRO A 10 55.07 7.26 -23.33
N ALA A 11 54.42 7.73 -22.24
CA ALA A 11 54.91 8.69 -21.19
C ALA A 11 55.09 10.20 -21.53
N SER A 12 54.79 11.21 -20.68
CA SER A 12 54.62 11.27 -19.20
C SER A 12 54.12 12.66 -18.73
N VAL A 13 53.20 12.67 -17.74
CA VAL A 13 53.18 13.42 -16.43
C VAL A 13 53.38 14.96 -16.49
N TRP A 14 52.46 15.85 -16.07
CA TRP A 14 52.00 16.27 -14.72
C TRP A 14 50.70 17.12 -14.92
N ARG A 15 49.47 16.89 -14.41
CA ARG A 15 48.82 16.84 -13.07
C ARG A 15 48.91 18.09 -12.16
N ARG A 16 47.70 18.65 -11.88
CA ARG A 16 47.22 19.49 -10.74
C ARG A 16 47.55 21.00 -10.83
N LEU A 17 46.63 21.98 -10.72
CA LEU A 17 45.32 22.12 -10.06
C LEU A 17 44.44 23.21 -10.75
N LEU A 18 43.11 23.03 -10.63
CA LEU A 18 41.98 23.98 -10.72
C LEU A 18 41.95 25.01 -11.86
N VAL A 19 40.98 24.85 -12.78
CA VAL A 19 39.75 25.66 -12.79
C VAL A 19 38.62 24.79 -13.34
N LEU A 20 37.69 24.50 -12.44
CA LEU A 20 36.43 23.79 -12.65
C LEU A 20 35.44 24.81 -13.25
N SER A 21 35.38 24.93 -14.58
CA SER A 21 34.31 25.64 -15.30
C SER A 21 34.38 25.25 -16.77
N LEU A 22 33.25 24.83 -17.36
CA LEU A 22 33.12 24.20 -18.68
C LEU A 22 33.58 22.74 -18.75
N VAL A 23 32.75 21.80 -18.27
CA VAL A 23 32.19 20.68 -19.06
C VAL A 23 31.06 20.10 -18.20
N LEU A 24 29.87 20.70 -18.29
CA LEU A 24 28.59 20.14 -17.79
C LEU A 24 27.45 20.95 -18.41
N THR A 25 27.31 20.84 -19.73
CA THR A 25 26.07 21.15 -20.46
C THR A 25 25.89 20.14 -21.59
N SER A 26 25.91 18.86 -21.22
CA SER A 26 25.11 17.85 -21.89
C SER A 26 24.04 17.46 -20.89
N THR A 27 23.17 18.41 -20.58
CA THR A 27 21.84 18.11 -20.07
C THR A 27 21.22 17.17 -21.08
N SER A 28 21.00 15.93 -20.63
CA SER A 28 19.89 15.09 -21.06
C SER A 28 18.71 16.02 -21.34
N ALA A 29 18.42 16.26 -22.62
CA ALA A 29 17.07 16.65 -22.98
C ALA A 29 16.25 15.41 -22.66
N LEU A 30 15.72 15.33 -21.44
CA LEU A 30 14.45 14.66 -21.22
C LEU A 30 13.54 15.25 -22.30
N ARG A 31 13.23 14.45 -23.32
CA ARG A 31 12.14 14.74 -24.22
C ARG A 31 10.93 14.80 -23.31
N ALA A 32 10.44 16.00 -23.03
CA ALA A 32 9.17 16.18 -22.34
C ALA A 32 8.16 15.30 -23.07
N ALA A 33 7.45 14.43 -22.36
CA ALA A 33 6.29 13.76 -22.93
C ALA A 33 5.41 14.85 -23.58
N GLU A 34 5.01 14.64 -24.83
CA GLU A 34 4.07 15.55 -25.49
C GLU A 34 2.78 15.59 -24.64
N PRO A 35 2.19 16.77 -24.38
CA PRO A 35 1.16 16.92 -23.35
C PRO A 35 -0.07 16.03 -23.52
N PHE A 36 -0.33 15.48 -24.72
CA PHE A 36 -1.50 14.63 -25.01
C PHE A 36 -1.30 13.12 -24.77
N HIS A 37 -0.06 12.61 -24.70
CA HIS A 37 0.19 11.20 -24.39
C HIS A 37 -0.28 10.86 -22.96
N ALA A 38 -0.17 11.81 -22.04
CA ALA A 38 -0.64 11.69 -20.66
C ALA A 38 -2.16 11.50 -20.53
N TRP A 39 -2.95 11.82 -21.57
CA TRP A 39 -4.41 11.69 -21.53
C TRP A 39 -4.89 10.25 -21.73
N ALA A 40 -3.98 9.36 -22.15
CA ALA A 40 -4.24 7.94 -22.35
C ALA A 40 -2.97 7.12 -22.03
N GLU A 41 -2.38 7.29 -20.84
CA GLU A 41 -1.17 6.54 -20.46
C GLU A 41 -1.37 5.02 -20.49
N ARG A 42 -2.61 4.57 -20.31
CA ARG A 42 -3.05 3.17 -20.44
C ARG A 42 -4.03 3.03 -21.62
N PRO A 43 -4.16 1.83 -22.23
CA PRO A 43 -5.13 1.61 -23.29
C PRO A 43 -6.53 1.96 -22.81
N THR A 44 -7.31 2.65 -23.64
CA THR A 44 -8.67 3.06 -23.29
C THR A 44 -9.57 1.85 -23.11
N MET A 45 -10.40 1.87 -22.07
CA MET A 45 -11.42 0.87 -21.77
C MET A 45 -12.81 1.51 -21.84
N GLY A 46 -13.72 0.93 -22.62
CA GLY A 46 -15.03 1.55 -22.81
C GLY A 46 -16.01 0.75 -23.64
N TRP A 47 -17.01 1.45 -24.14
CA TRP A 47 -18.09 0.96 -24.97
C TRP A 47 -18.26 1.84 -26.21
N ASN A 48 -18.63 1.21 -27.33
CA ASN A 48 -18.95 1.89 -28.57
C ASN A 48 -20.22 1.32 -29.20
N SER A 49 -21.06 2.20 -29.73
CA SER A 49 -22.39 1.83 -30.24
C SER A 49 -22.43 1.06 -31.56
N TRP A 50 -21.31 0.94 -32.28
CA TRP A 50 -21.29 0.42 -33.65
C TRP A 50 -21.75 -1.03 -33.77
N ASP A 51 -21.10 -1.98 -33.07
CA ASP A 51 -21.38 -3.40 -33.32
C ASP A 51 -22.82 -3.78 -32.97
N ILE A 52 -23.44 -3.09 -32.00
CA ILE A 52 -24.83 -3.31 -31.59
C ILE A 52 -25.84 -2.46 -32.38
N TYR A 53 -25.67 -1.14 -32.49
CA TYR A 53 -26.70 -0.23 -33.01
C TYR A 53 -26.35 0.34 -34.40
N GLY A 54 -25.15 0.06 -34.92
CA GLY A 54 -24.64 0.67 -36.14
C GLY A 54 -24.77 2.20 -36.09
N THR A 55 -25.42 2.74 -37.11
CA THR A 55 -25.69 4.18 -37.29
C THR A 55 -26.89 4.70 -36.49
N THR A 56 -27.61 3.85 -35.74
CA THR A 56 -29.00 4.13 -35.29
C THR A 56 -29.16 4.43 -33.80
N VAL A 57 -28.08 4.42 -33.02
CA VAL A 57 -28.14 4.61 -31.55
C VAL A 57 -28.90 5.89 -31.17
N THR A 58 -29.62 5.82 -30.04
CA THR A 58 -30.39 6.92 -29.45
C THR A 58 -29.79 7.37 -28.11
N GLU A 59 -30.19 8.54 -27.65
CA GLU A 59 -29.80 9.08 -26.33
C GLU A 59 -30.18 8.14 -25.20
N THR A 60 -31.41 7.61 -25.21
CA THR A 60 -31.88 6.66 -24.19
C THR A 60 -31.06 5.38 -24.16
N GLN A 61 -30.71 4.83 -25.32
CA GLN A 61 -29.84 3.65 -25.39
C GLN A 61 -28.43 3.97 -24.88
N THR A 62 -27.88 5.12 -25.27
CA THR A 62 -26.56 5.57 -24.79
C THR A 62 -26.54 5.68 -23.26
N MET A 63 -27.57 6.28 -22.67
CA MET A 63 -27.69 6.38 -21.21
C MET A 63 -27.91 5.03 -20.52
N ALA A 64 -28.60 4.07 -21.15
CA ALA A 64 -28.74 2.73 -20.60
C ALA A 64 -27.38 2.04 -20.48
N GLN A 65 -26.53 2.16 -21.50
CA GLN A 65 -25.16 1.63 -21.50
C GLN A 65 -24.28 2.36 -20.47
N ALA A 66 -24.38 3.69 -20.40
CA ALA A 66 -23.63 4.49 -19.43
C ALA A 66 -23.97 4.12 -17.97
N ASN A 67 -25.26 4.01 -17.64
CA ASN A 67 -25.69 3.59 -16.30
C ASN A 67 -25.17 2.18 -15.96
N TYR A 68 -25.26 1.24 -16.92
CA TYR A 68 -24.75 -0.11 -16.70
C TYR A 68 -23.23 -0.13 -16.43
N MET A 69 -22.45 0.58 -17.25
CA MET A 69 -21.00 0.69 -17.04
C MET A 69 -20.68 1.30 -15.67
N ALA A 70 -21.35 2.39 -15.30
CA ALA A 70 -21.15 3.06 -14.03
C ALA A 70 -21.39 2.15 -12.82
N THR A 71 -22.41 1.28 -12.90
CA THR A 71 -22.76 0.35 -11.83
C THR A 71 -21.87 -0.89 -11.79
N HIS A 72 -21.51 -1.46 -12.95
CA HIS A 72 -20.94 -2.82 -13.01
C HIS A 72 -19.48 -2.89 -13.46
N LEU A 73 -19.03 -1.96 -14.30
CA LEU A 73 -17.72 -2.08 -14.95
C LEU A 73 -16.75 -0.96 -14.54
N LYS A 74 -17.24 0.17 -14.05
CA LYS A 74 -16.40 1.30 -13.65
C LYS A 74 -15.40 0.96 -12.55
N VAL A 75 -15.80 0.11 -11.60
CA VAL A 75 -14.91 -0.38 -10.52
C VAL A 75 -13.70 -1.15 -11.07
N HIS A 76 -13.83 -1.75 -12.25
CA HIS A 76 -12.79 -2.48 -12.97
C HIS A 76 -12.04 -1.61 -14.00
N GLY A 77 -12.27 -0.29 -14.00
CA GLY A 77 -11.55 0.68 -14.84
C GLY A 77 -12.20 1.03 -16.19
N TRP A 78 -13.39 0.49 -16.51
CA TRP A 78 -14.13 0.85 -17.72
C TRP A 78 -14.82 2.21 -17.57
N ASP A 79 -14.48 3.18 -18.41
CA ASP A 79 -14.96 4.54 -18.18
C ASP A 79 -15.39 5.31 -19.44
N LEU A 80 -15.25 4.78 -20.65
CA LEU A 80 -15.59 5.51 -21.88
C LEU A 80 -16.92 5.06 -22.51
N ILE A 81 -17.83 5.99 -22.80
CA ILE A 81 -19.06 5.77 -23.58
C ILE A 81 -18.95 6.51 -24.92
N THR A 82 -18.91 5.78 -26.03
CA THR A 82 -18.76 6.36 -27.38
C THR A 82 -20.02 6.22 -28.23
N VAL A 83 -20.56 7.36 -28.69
CA VAL A 83 -21.60 7.41 -29.73
C VAL A 83 -20.92 7.37 -31.09
N ASP A 84 -21.09 6.26 -31.81
CA ASP A 84 -20.45 6.05 -33.11
C ASP A 84 -21.16 6.80 -34.26
N ILE A 85 -20.80 6.49 -35.50
CA ILE A 85 -21.03 7.28 -36.70
C ILE A 85 -22.49 7.70 -36.93
N GLN A 86 -22.64 8.83 -37.63
CA GLN A 86 -23.93 9.31 -38.15
C GLN A 86 -24.95 9.69 -37.08
N TRP A 87 -24.53 10.09 -35.88
CA TRP A 87 -25.41 10.75 -34.90
C TRP A 87 -26.10 12.02 -35.44
N TYR A 88 -25.53 12.64 -36.48
CA TYR A 88 -26.08 13.79 -37.21
C TYR A 88 -27.08 13.43 -38.31
N ALA A 89 -27.29 12.14 -38.60
CA ALA A 89 -28.30 11.69 -39.56
C ALA A 89 -29.64 11.46 -38.83
N PRO A 90 -30.73 12.13 -39.23
CA PRO A 90 -32.03 11.98 -38.56
C PRO A 90 -32.74 10.68 -38.92
N ASN A 91 -32.45 10.13 -40.11
CA ASN A 91 -33.02 8.88 -40.63
C ASN A 91 -31.88 7.97 -41.14
N PRO A 92 -31.00 7.47 -40.25
CA PRO A 92 -29.89 6.62 -40.65
C PRO A 92 -30.37 5.25 -41.17
N ALA A 93 -29.67 4.67 -42.15
CA ALA A 93 -29.93 3.30 -42.58
C ALA A 93 -29.31 2.32 -41.57
N GLY A 94 -30.13 1.45 -40.98
CA GLY A 94 -29.68 0.51 -39.95
C GLY A 94 -28.66 -0.54 -40.39
N ASP A 95 -28.39 -0.70 -41.69
CA ASP A 95 -27.50 -1.72 -42.29
C ASP A 95 -26.42 -1.13 -43.22
N GLY A 96 -26.10 0.17 -43.13
CA GLY A 96 -25.09 0.77 -44.01
C GLY A 96 -25.54 0.94 -45.46
N ASN A 97 -26.84 0.86 -45.77
CA ASN A 97 -27.36 1.27 -47.08
C ASN A 97 -27.33 2.80 -47.22
N TYR A 98 -26.28 3.31 -47.85
CA TYR A 98 -26.02 4.73 -48.07
C TYR A 98 -27.12 5.40 -48.92
N TYR A 99 -27.76 6.43 -48.37
CA TYR A 99 -28.80 7.18 -49.06
C TYR A 99 -28.23 8.23 -50.02
N ASN A 100 -28.99 8.48 -51.08
CA ASN A 100 -28.84 9.69 -51.88
C ASN A 100 -29.37 10.90 -51.08
N TYR A 101 -28.44 11.76 -50.62
CA TYR A 101 -28.73 13.02 -49.92
C TYR A 101 -29.33 14.12 -50.81
N ASP A 102 -29.56 13.85 -52.11
CA ASP A 102 -30.30 14.73 -53.03
C ASP A 102 -31.81 14.84 -52.68
N THR A 103 -32.30 14.09 -51.68
CA THR A 103 -33.70 14.14 -51.25
C THR A 103 -33.87 14.99 -49.97
N PRO A 104 -34.83 15.94 -49.92
CA PRO A 104 -35.01 16.84 -48.79
C PRO A 104 -35.24 16.16 -47.43
N ASN A 105 -35.73 14.92 -47.42
CA ASN A 105 -36.06 14.18 -46.19
C ASN A 105 -34.85 13.44 -45.57
N ASN A 106 -33.71 13.41 -46.25
CA ASN A 106 -32.51 12.69 -45.79
C ASN A 106 -31.32 13.62 -45.49
N GLN A 107 -31.53 14.94 -45.45
CA GLN A 107 -30.43 15.89 -45.20
C GLN A 107 -29.81 15.71 -43.80
N LEU A 108 -28.48 15.79 -43.74
CA LEU A 108 -27.73 15.78 -42.48
C LEU A 108 -28.07 17.02 -41.66
N VAL A 109 -28.14 16.86 -40.33
CA VAL A 109 -28.36 17.99 -39.43
C VAL A 109 -27.04 18.75 -39.28
N MET A 110 -27.05 20.04 -39.60
CA MET A 110 -25.89 20.93 -39.50
C MET A 110 -26.31 22.33 -39.06
N ASP A 111 -25.37 23.09 -38.51
CA ASP A 111 -25.57 24.51 -38.20
C ASP A 111 -25.29 25.42 -39.42
N GLY A 112 -25.44 26.74 -39.22
CA GLY A 112 -25.22 27.75 -40.27
C GLY A 112 -23.77 27.92 -40.71
N PHE A 113 -22.81 27.21 -40.09
CA PHE A 113 -21.37 27.27 -40.39
C PHE A 113 -20.84 25.97 -40.99
N GLY A 114 -21.73 25.02 -41.31
CA GLY A 114 -21.36 23.75 -41.92
C GLY A 114 -20.85 22.70 -40.93
N ARG A 115 -21.05 22.89 -39.61
CA ARG A 115 -20.72 21.89 -38.59
C ARG A 115 -21.91 20.96 -38.37
N LEU A 116 -21.65 19.65 -38.35
CA LEU A 116 -22.69 18.64 -38.11
C LEU A 116 -23.21 18.74 -36.68
N GLN A 117 -24.52 18.55 -36.49
CA GLN A 117 -25.22 18.64 -35.21
C GLN A 117 -25.99 17.36 -34.91
N PRO A 118 -26.19 16.97 -33.64
CA PRO A 118 -26.95 15.78 -33.30
C PRO A 118 -28.39 15.86 -33.80
N ALA A 119 -28.85 14.76 -34.38
CA ALA A 119 -30.23 14.67 -34.85
C ALA A 119 -31.18 14.63 -33.65
N THR A 120 -31.96 15.69 -33.46
CA THR A 120 -32.87 15.86 -32.31
C THR A 120 -33.98 14.81 -32.23
N THR A 121 -34.23 14.08 -33.32
CA THR A 121 -35.13 12.91 -33.34
C THR A 121 -34.57 11.71 -32.57
N ARG A 122 -33.25 11.61 -32.43
CA ARG A 122 -32.53 10.54 -31.73
C ARG A 122 -31.87 11.02 -30.44
N PHE A 123 -31.52 12.30 -30.39
CA PHE A 123 -30.91 12.98 -29.26
C PHE A 123 -31.73 14.21 -28.86
N PRO A 124 -32.88 14.03 -28.17
CA PRO A 124 -33.80 15.13 -27.88
C PRO A 124 -33.18 16.27 -27.08
N THR A 125 -32.19 15.99 -26.23
CA THR A 125 -31.50 17.03 -25.42
C THR A 125 -30.66 17.99 -26.26
N ALA A 126 -30.30 17.60 -27.50
CA ALA A 126 -29.59 18.47 -28.44
C ALA A 126 -30.47 19.61 -29.00
N ALA A 127 -31.78 19.59 -28.76
CA ALA A 127 -32.68 20.64 -29.20
C ALA A 127 -32.28 22.01 -28.66
N GLY A 128 -32.60 23.08 -29.41
CA GLY A 128 -32.25 24.45 -29.03
C GLY A 128 -30.79 24.83 -29.27
N GLY A 129 -30.00 23.98 -29.94
CA GLY A 129 -28.59 24.24 -30.23
C GLY A 129 -27.64 23.77 -29.13
N ASN A 130 -28.10 22.93 -28.20
CA ASN A 130 -27.30 22.40 -27.10
C ASN A 130 -26.28 21.33 -27.55
N GLY A 131 -26.43 20.78 -28.76
CA GLY A 131 -25.57 19.71 -29.25
C GLY A 131 -25.51 18.54 -28.27
N PHE A 132 -24.32 18.03 -27.97
CA PHE A 132 -24.15 16.94 -27.01
C PHE A 132 -23.92 17.39 -25.55
N THR A 133 -23.96 18.69 -25.24
CA THR A 133 -23.61 19.20 -23.90
C THR A 133 -24.35 18.47 -22.78
N THR A 134 -25.67 18.29 -22.90
CA THR A 134 -26.47 17.62 -21.86
C THR A 134 -26.13 16.13 -21.73
N LEU A 135 -26.07 15.40 -22.85
CA LEU A 135 -25.74 13.97 -22.83
C LEU A 135 -24.34 13.73 -22.26
N ALA A 136 -23.35 14.52 -22.67
CA ALA A 136 -22.00 14.43 -22.15
C ALA A 136 -21.95 14.73 -20.64
N SER A 137 -22.66 15.77 -20.18
CA SER A 137 -22.73 16.08 -18.75
C SER A 137 -23.42 15.00 -17.94
N ASP A 138 -24.44 14.33 -18.49
CA ASP A 138 -25.16 13.25 -17.81
C ASP A 138 -24.26 12.00 -17.69
N VAL A 139 -23.50 11.65 -18.74
CA VAL A 139 -22.49 10.58 -18.70
C VAL A 139 -21.38 10.91 -17.69
N GLN A 140 -20.91 12.16 -17.68
CA GLN A 140 -19.86 12.62 -16.75
C GLN A 140 -20.34 12.71 -15.30
N ALA A 141 -21.62 12.95 -15.06
CA ALA A 141 -22.21 12.91 -13.71
C ALA A 141 -22.16 11.49 -13.10
N LEU A 142 -22.08 10.45 -13.92
CA LEU A 142 -21.80 9.07 -13.50
C LEU A 142 -20.30 8.81 -13.25
N GLY A 143 -19.46 9.83 -13.46
CA GLY A 143 -18.01 9.77 -13.44
C GLY A 143 -17.41 8.92 -14.55
N LEU A 144 -18.05 8.92 -15.72
CA LEU A 144 -17.56 8.32 -16.97
C LEU A 144 -17.07 9.43 -17.92
N ARG A 145 -16.40 9.04 -19.01
CA ARG A 145 -15.96 9.88 -20.12
C ARG A 145 -16.88 9.71 -21.32
N PHE A 146 -17.12 10.80 -22.05
CA PHE A 146 -18.00 10.80 -23.22
C PHE A 146 -17.21 10.93 -24.52
N GLY A 147 -17.48 10.03 -25.47
CA GLY A 147 -16.84 9.98 -26.78
C GLY A 147 -17.81 10.12 -27.94
N ILE A 148 -17.32 10.66 -29.06
CA ILE A 148 -18.06 10.71 -30.32
C ILE A 148 -17.21 10.23 -31.49
N HIS A 149 -17.89 9.70 -32.50
CA HIS A 149 -17.32 9.49 -33.81
C HIS A 149 -17.44 10.74 -34.70
N ILE A 150 -16.47 11.00 -35.57
CA ILE A 150 -16.62 11.96 -36.67
C ILE A 150 -16.09 11.37 -37.98
N MET A 151 -16.69 11.79 -39.10
CA MET A 151 -16.11 11.57 -40.42
C MET A 151 -15.08 12.65 -40.71
N ARG A 152 -13.94 12.28 -41.31
CA ARG A 152 -12.98 13.24 -41.85
C ARG A 152 -13.63 14.22 -42.81
N GLY A 153 -13.29 15.49 -42.64
CA GLY A 153 -13.49 16.54 -43.64
C GLY A 153 -14.68 17.46 -43.38
N ILE A 154 -15.31 17.93 -44.45
CA ILE A 154 -16.41 18.91 -44.43
C ILE A 154 -17.66 18.36 -45.14
N PRO A 155 -18.90 18.59 -44.62
CA PRO A 155 -20.10 18.03 -45.24
C PRO A 155 -20.27 18.49 -46.69
N ARG A 156 -20.56 17.56 -47.60
CA ARG A 156 -20.79 17.90 -49.02
C ARG A 156 -21.92 18.90 -49.20
N HIS A 157 -22.94 18.80 -48.35
CA HIS A 157 -24.07 19.73 -48.38
C HIS A 157 -23.68 21.15 -47.92
N ALA A 158 -22.73 21.30 -46.98
CA ALA A 158 -22.18 22.60 -46.62
C ALA A 158 -21.43 23.25 -47.80
N VAL A 159 -20.71 22.44 -48.59
CA VAL A 159 -20.03 22.88 -49.83
C VAL A 159 -21.03 23.27 -50.91
N VAL A 160 -22.11 22.51 -51.10
CA VAL A 160 -23.18 22.84 -52.05
C VAL A 160 -23.90 24.13 -51.69
N LEU A 161 -24.16 24.36 -50.41
CA LEU A 161 -24.78 25.59 -49.89
C LEU A 161 -23.80 26.76 -49.75
N ASP A 162 -22.49 26.49 -49.90
CA ASP A 162 -21.39 27.43 -49.72
C ASP A 162 -21.45 28.16 -48.37
N LEU A 163 -21.64 27.39 -47.29
CA LEU A 163 -21.78 27.95 -45.95
C LEU A 163 -20.48 28.63 -45.47
N PRO A 164 -20.56 29.73 -44.70
CA PRO A 164 -19.39 30.43 -44.18
C PRO A 164 -18.64 29.60 -43.14
N ILE A 165 -17.31 29.67 -43.12
CA ILE A 165 -16.49 29.12 -42.04
C ILE A 165 -16.45 30.12 -40.89
N HIS A 166 -16.91 29.69 -39.71
CA HIS A 166 -17.06 30.55 -38.54
C HIS A 166 -15.77 31.31 -38.20
N GLY A 167 -15.89 32.61 -37.93
CA GLY A 167 -14.76 33.46 -37.57
C GLY A 167 -13.81 33.84 -38.73
N THR A 168 -14.10 33.44 -39.97
CA THR A 168 -13.25 33.73 -41.13
C THR A 168 -14.00 34.47 -42.25
N ALA A 169 -13.27 34.83 -43.31
CA ALA A 169 -13.84 35.37 -44.55
C ALA A 169 -14.04 34.29 -45.64
N PHE A 170 -13.74 33.03 -45.33
CA PHE A 170 -13.77 31.90 -46.27
C PHE A 170 -15.08 31.09 -46.13
N THR A 171 -15.39 30.32 -47.16
CA THR A 171 -16.56 29.44 -47.20
C THR A 171 -16.18 27.97 -47.34
N ALA A 172 -17.17 27.08 -47.23
CA ALA A 172 -16.98 25.65 -47.42
C ALA A 172 -16.40 25.30 -48.80
N GLN A 173 -16.73 26.04 -49.88
CA GLN A 173 -16.12 25.81 -51.21
C GLN A 173 -14.65 26.21 -51.29
N ASP A 174 -14.22 27.20 -50.51
CA ASP A 174 -12.83 27.68 -50.54
C ASP A 174 -11.84 26.63 -50.01
N ILE A 175 -12.29 25.80 -49.06
CA ILE A 175 -11.45 24.85 -48.32
C ILE A 175 -11.67 23.37 -48.67
N ALA A 176 -12.73 23.03 -49.42
CA ALA A 176 -13.04 21.64 -49.74
C ALA A 176 -12.16 21.08 -50.88
N ASP A 177 -11.56 19.91 -50.67
CA ASP A 177 -11.02 19.07 -51.74
C ASP A 177 -12.11 18.13 -52.27
N THR A 178 -12.82 18.57 -53.31
CA THR A 178 -13.89 17.78 -53.95
C THR A 178 -13.39 16.51 -54.67
N GLY A 179 -12.07 16.37 -54.87
CA GLY A 179 -11.44 15.15 -55.37
C GLY A 179 -11.13 14.12 -54.28
N SER A 180 -11.17 14.56 -53.01
CA SER A 180 -10.95 13.72 -51.83
C SER A 180 -12.30 13.33 -51.23
N THR A 181 -12.67 12.05 -51.37
CA THR A 181 -13.94 11.50 -50.87
C THR A 181 -13.72 10.21 -50.11
N CYS A 182 -14.57 9.93 -49.13
CA CYS A 182 -14.68 8.60 -48.54
C CYS A 182 -15.34 7.62 -49.55
N PRO A 183 -14.75 6.43 -49.79
CA PRO A 183 -15.27 5.47 -50.77
C PRO A 183 -16.49 4.69 -50.26
N TRP A 184 -16.67 4.60 -48.95
CA TRP A 184 -17.77 3.88 -48.33
C TRP A 184 -18.86 4.83 -47.83
N ASN A 185 -18.56 6.04 -47.36
CA ASN A 185 -19.54 7.00 -46.86
C ASN A 185 -19.61 8.29 -47.74
N PRO A 186 -20.80 8.77 -48.16
CA PRO A 186 -20.93 9.94 -49.03
C PRO A 186 -21.10 11.30 -48.31
N ASP A 187 -20.98 11.36 -46.99
CA ASP A 187 -21.36 12.52 -46.17
C ASP A 187 -20.42 13.72 -46.40
N MET A 188 -19.12 13.44 -46.58
CA MET A 188 -18.05 14.44 -46.53
C MET A 188 -17.23 14.54 -47.83
N TYR A 189 -16.65 15.72 -48.07
CA TYR A 189 -15.42 15.90 -48.85
C TYR A 189 -14.24 16.08 -47.88
N GLY A 190 -13.01 15.77 -48.31
CA GLY A 190 -11.82 16.13 -47.54
C GLY A 190 -11.60 17.65 -47.49
N VAL A 191 -10.85 18.11 -46.50
CA VAL A 191 -10.45 19.52 -46.38
C VAL A 191 -9.04 19.70 -46.94
N ASP A 192 -8.86 20.64 -47.87
CA ASP A 192 -7.55 21.00 -48.41
C ASP A 192 -6.80 21.86 -47.40
N MET A 193 -5.96 21.22 -46.58
CA MET A 193 -5.18 21.89 -45.54
C MET A 193 -4.15 22.92 -46.07
N SER A 194 -3.97 23.05 -47.39
CA SER A 194 -3.17 24.13 -47.98
C SER A 194 -3.94 25.46 -48.09
N LYS A 195 -5.26 25.46 -47.84
CA LYS A 195 -6.13 26.62 -48.00
C LYS A 195 -6.25 27.43 -46.70
N PRO A 196 -6.20 28.77 -46.78
CA PRO A 196 -6.65 29.63 -45.70
C PRO A 196 -8.10 29.30 -45.28
N GLY A 197 -8.38 29.24 -43.98
CA GLY A 197 -9.69 28.83 -43.45
C GLY A 197 -9.82 27.34 -43.13
N ALA A 198 -8.93 26.48 -43.64
CA ALA A 198 -8.99 25.04 -43.41
C ALA A 198 -8.68 24.65 -41.96
N GLN A 199 -7.60 25.21 -41.39
CA GLN A 199 -7.28 24.98 -39.97
C GLN A 199 -8.33 25.60 -39.07
N GLU A 200 -8.81 26.81 -39.40
CA GLU A 200 -9.85 27.49 -38.63
C GLU A 200 -11.16 26.69 -38.59
N TYR A 201 -11.50 25.95 -39.66
CA TYR A 201 -12.64 25.03 -39.65
C TYR A 201 -12.46 23.89 -38.65
N TYR A 202 -11.29 23.22 -38.64
CA TYR A 202 -11.02 22.17 -37.65
C TYR A 202 -10.91 22.72 -36.23
N ASP A 203 -10.29 23.88 -36.03
CA ASP A 203 -10.21 24.55 -34.74
C ASP A 203 -11.61 24.81 -34.18
N ASP A 204 -12.53 25.33 -35.00
CA ASP A 204 -13.91 25.61 -34.61
C ASP A 204 -14.72 24.32 -34.36
N LEU A 205 -14.47 23.27 -35.14
CA LEU A 205 -15.10 21.97 -34.97
C LEU A 205 -14.68 21.30 -33.65
N MET A 206 -13.39 21.27 -33.35
CA MET A 206 -12.88 20.70 -32.09
C MET A 206 -13.28 21.56 -30.89
N GLN A 207 -13.33 22.89 -31.04
CA GLN A 207 -13.84 23.77 -29.98
C GLN A 207 -15.32 23.47 -29.67
N GLN A 208 -16.16 23.25 -30.69
CA GLN A 208 -17.55 22.83 -30.48
C GLN A 208 -17.64 21.53 -29.68
N TYR A 209 -16.79 20.54 -29.97
CA TYR A 209 -16.78 19.28 -29.24
C TYR A 209 -16.27 19.45 -27.80
N ALA A 210 -15.28 20.30 -27.60
CA ALA A 210 -14.82 20.66 -26.25
C ALA A 210 -15.90 21.39 -25.44
N ASP A 211 -16.67 22.29 -26.07
CA ASP A 211 -17.79 23.01 -25.46
C ASP A 211 -18.96 22.06 -25.10
N TRP A 212 -19.13 20.98 -25.86
CA TRP A 212 -20.04 19.89 -25.50
C TRP A 212 -19.52 19.01 -24.38
N GLY A 213 -18.25 19.11 -23.99
CA GLY A 213 -17.65 18.26 -22.98
C GLY A 213 -17.19 16.89 -23.49
N VAL A 214 -16.86 16.75 -24.77
CA VAL A 214 -16.32 15.49 -25.33
C VAL A 214 -14.92 15.22 -24.77
N ASP A 215 -14.64 13.97 -24.41
CA ASP A 215 -13.36 13.47 -23.86
C ASP A 215 -12.60 12.57 -24.85
N PHE A 216 -13.28 12.09 -25.88
CA PHE A 216 -12.75 11.12 -26.84
C PHE A 216 -13.34 11.35 -28.24
N ILE A 217 -12.50 11.32 -29.28
CA ILE A 217 -12.93 11.43 -30.67
C ILE A 217 -12.35 10.27 -31.48
N LYS A 218 -13.23 9.51 -32.14
CA LYS A 218 -12.86 8.53 -33.18
C LYS A 218 -13.07 9.16 -34.55
N VAL A 219 -11.99 9.37 -35.31
CA VAL A 219 -12.03 9.97 -36.64
C VAL A 219 -11.92 8.90 -37.71
N ASP A 220 -12.90 8.87 -38.60
CA ASP A 220 -13.02 7.88 -39.66
C ASP A 220 -12.66 8.42 -41.06
N ASP A 221 -12.47 7.52 -42.03
CA ASP A 221 -11.95 7.83 -43.38
C ASP A 221 -10.55 8.48 -43.36
N ILE A 222 -9.79 8.26 -42.28
CA ILE A 222 -8.52 8.97 -42.07
C ILE A 222 -7.31 8.03 -42.00
N SER A 223 -7.50 6.79 -41.52
CA SER A 223 -6.43 5.80 -41.44
C SER A 223 -6.33 4.90 -42.69
N ARG A 224 -7.43 4.74 -43.45
CA ARG A 224 -7.42 4.10 -44.77
C ARG A 224 -8.50 4.74 -45.67
N PRO A 225 -8.12 5.37 -46.80
CA PRO A 225 -6.75 5.50 -47.32
C PRO A 225 -5.87 6.44 -46.47
N TYR A 226 -4.56 6.16 -46.38
CA TYR A 226 -3.58 7.01 -45.69
C TYR A 226 -2.68 7.72 -46.70
N GLY A 227 -3.12 8.88 -47.18
CA GLY A 227 -2.37 9.71 -48.14
C GLY A 227 -1.87 11.03 -47.55
N PRO A 228 -1.24 11.88 -48.36
CA PRO A 228 -0.81 13.21 -47.93
C PRO A 228 -1.95 14.08 -47.38
N ASN A 229 -3.16 13.97 -47.96
CA ASN A 229 -4.33 14.71 -47.48
C ASN A 229 -4.74 14.26 -46.08
N GLN A 230 -4.88 12.95 -45.86
CA GLN A 230 -5.23 12.41 -44.54
C GLN A 230 -4.16 12.69 -43.50
N ALA A 231 -2.87 12.59 -43.84
CA ALA A 231 -1.79 12.95 -42.94
C ALA A 231 -1.90 14.43 -42.49
N ALA A 232 -2.14 15.35 -43.43
CA ALA A 232 -2.33 16.76 -43.12
C ALA A 232 -3.58 17.03 -42.27
N GLU A 233 -4.70 16.32 -42.54
CA GLU A 233 -5.91 16.44 -41.72
C GLU A 233 -5.71 15.84 -40.30
N ILE A 234 -4.90 14.80 -40.14
CA ILE A 234 -4.52 14.26 -38.81
C ILE A 234 -3.74 15.32 -38.01
N GLU A 235 -2.73 15.94 -38.63
CA GLU A 235 -1.95 17.02 -38.01
C GLU A 235 -2.85 18.20 -37.63
N ALA A 236 -3.80 18.57 -38.52
CA ALA A 236 -4.75 19.65 -38.30
C ALA A 236 -5.71 19.36 -37.14
N ILE A 237 -6.25 18.14 -37.07
CA ILE A 237 -7.13 17.70 -35.98
C ILE A 237 -6.37 17.66 -34.65
N ARG A 238 -5.14 17.14 -34.63
CA ARG A 238 -4.29 17.14 -33.44
C ARG A 238 -4.07 18.56 -32.93
N ALA A 239 -3.64 19.47 -33.82
CA ALA A 239 -3.42 20.87 -33.48
C ALA A 239 -4.71 21.56 -33.00
N ALA A 240 -5.84 21.26 -33.63
CA ALA A 240 -7.15 21.80 -33.25
C ALA A 240 -7.58 21.31 -31.86
N ILE A 241 -7.38 20.02 -31.53
CA ILE A 241 -7.65 19.49 -30.19
C ILE A 241 -6.77 20.19 -29.15
N ASP A 242 -5.45 20.31 -29.40
CA ASP A 242 -4.52 20.96 -28.48
C ASP A 242 -4.92 22.41 -28.20
N LYS A 243 -5.45 23.10 -29.21
CA LYS A 243 -5.91 24.49 -29.11
C LYS A 243 -7.12 24.66 -28.20
N THR A 244 -7.97 23.64 -28.05
CA THR A 244 -9.16 23.71 -27.17
C THR A 244 -8.81 23.84 -25.68
N GLY A 245 -7.61 23.36 -25.29
CA GLY A 245 -7.21 23.24 -23.89
C GLY A 245 -7.92 22.13 -23.10
N ARG A 246 -8.82 21.36 -23.72
CA ARG A 246 -9.48 20.20 -23.12
C ARG A 246 -8.71 18.92 -23.47
N PRO A 247 -8.47 18.00 -22.51
CA PRO A 247 -7.96 16.67 -22.80
C PRO A 247 -8.97 15.87 -23.63
N ILE A 248 -8.68 15.67 -24.92
CA ILE A 248 -9.49 14.84 -25.81
C ILE A 248 -8.60 13.76 -26.42
N VAL A 249 -8.90 12.50 -26.11
CA VAL A 249 -8.20 11.33 -26.65
C VAL A 249 -8.56 11.16 -28.12
N LEU A 250 -7.55 11.03 -28.99
CA LEU A 250 -7.74 10.90 -30.43
C LEU A 250 -7.54 9.46 -30.90
N SER A 251 -8.59 8.87 -31.47
CA SER A 251 -8.62 7.57 -32.13
C SER A 251 -8.76 7.74 -33.65
N LEU A 252 -7.99 6.98 -34.44
CA LEU A 252 -8.01 7.03 -35.91
C LEU A 252 -8.52 5.73 -36.53
N SER A 253 -9.39 5.85 -37.53
CA SER A 253 -10.14 4.75 -38.14
C SER A 253 -10.47 5.05 -39.62
N PRO A 254 -10.90 4.06 -40.42
CA PRO A 254 -10.69 2.62 -40.22
C PRO A 254 -9.26 2.23 -40.57
N GLY A 255 -8.87 0.99 -40.28
CA GLY A 255 -7.59 0.44 -40.72
C GLY A 255 -7.66 -0.30 -42.07
N GLU A 256 -6.56 -0.86 -42.56
CA GLU A 256 -5.26 -0.88 -41.89
C GLU A 256 -4.50 0.44 -42.07
N THR A 257 -4.19 1.10 -40.95
CA THR A 257 -3.14 2.12 -40.92
C THR A 257 -1.85 1.48 -41.49
N PRO A 258 -1.15 2.09 -42.46
CA PRO A 258 0.07 1.48 -42.98
C PRO A 258 1.16 1.47 -41.91
N LEU A 259 1.79 0.32 -41.66
CA LEU A 259 2.85 0.18 -40.64
C LEU A 259 3.99 1.19 -40.80
N VAL A 260 4.30 1.60 -42.04
CA VAL A 260 5.32 2.60 -42.36
C VAL A 260 5.01 3.98 -41.74
N MET A 261 3.74 4.25 -41.44
CA MET A 261 3.28 5.50 -40.82
C MET A 261 3.25 5.42 -39.30
N GLY A 262 3.73 4.33 -38.67
CA GLY A 262 3.71 4.15 -37.22
C GLY A 262 4.33 5.30 -36.44
N ALA A 263 5.45 5.86 -36.92
CA ALA A 263 6.08 7.02 -36.28
C ALA A 263 5.23 8.30 -36.38
N HIS A 264 4.43 8.44 -37.43
CA HIS A 264 3.56 9.61 -37.64
C HIS A 264 2.32 9.55 -36.75
N VAL A 265 1.65 8.39 -36.69
CA VAL A 265 0.47 8.23 -35.82
C VAL A 265 0.83 8.30 -34.33
N MET A 266 1.98 7.75 -33.94
CA MET A 266 2.48 7.81 -32.55
C MET A 266 2.61 9.24 -32.01
N VAL A 267 2.92 10.23 -32.85
CA VAL A 267 3.08 11.62 -32.43
C VAL A 267 1.83 12.48 -32.64
N ASN A 268 0.77 11.93 -33.23
CA ASN A 268 -0.45 12.67 -33.53
C ASN A 268 -1.72 12.06 -32.92
N ALA A 269 -1.73 10.78 -32.53
CA ALA A 269 -2.93 10.09 -32.05
C ALA A 269 -2.62 9.24 -30.82
N ASN A 270 -3.64 9.05 -29.98
CA ASN A 270 -3.55 8.17 -28.82
C ASN A 270 -3.82 6.72 -29.19
N GLN A 271 -4.60 6.47 -30.24
CA GLN A 271 -4.78 5.13 -30.79
C GLN A 271 -5.17 5.16 -32.27
N TRP A 272 -4.90 4.07 -32.98
CA TRP A 272 -5.21 3.95 -34.41
C TRP A 272 -5.46 2.50 -34.82
N ARG A 273 -6.49 2.32 -35.64
CA ARG A 273 -6.91 1.00 -36.14
C ARG A 273 -5.82 0.33 -36.98
N ILE A 274 -5.49 -0.91 -36.63
CA ILE A 274 -4.49 -1.75 -37.34
C ILE A 274 -5.11 -2.69 -38.37
N SER A 275 -6.44 -2.75 -38.41
CA SER A 275 -7.23 -3.57 -39.34
C SER A 275 -8.46 -2.81 -39.83
N ASP A 276 -9.04 -3.29 -40.93
CA ASP A 276 -10.43 -2.95 -41.29
C ASP A 276 -11.39 -3.41 -40.17
N ASP A 277 -12.69 -3.10 -40.32
CA ASP A 277 -13.67 -3.36 -39.26
C ASP A 277 -13.64 -4.81 -38.79
N PHE A 278 -13.37 -4.98 -37.49
CA PHE A 278 -13.27 -6.27 -36.85
C PHE A 278 -14.66 -6.76 -36.46
N TRP A 279 -14.93 -8.01 -36.80
CA TRP A 279 -16.19 -8.68 -36.49
C TRP A 279 -15.92 -10.08 -35.97
N ASP A 280 -16.98 -10.70 -35.46
CA ASP A 280 -16.98 -11.99 -34.78
C ASP A 280 -16.80 -13.19 -35.72
N ASN A 281 -15.65 -13.22 -36.39
CA ASN A 281 -15.22 -14.29 -37.28
C ASN A 281 -13.77 -14.68 -36.97
N TRP A 282 -13.51 -15.99 -36.97
CA TRP A 282 -12.18 -16.54 -36.69
C TRP A 282 -11.07 -15.99 -37.62
N GLY A 283 -11.36 -15.79 -38.91
CA GLY A 283 -10.36 -15.31 -39.88
C GLY A 283 -9.76 -13.94 -39.49
N PRO A 284 -10.59 -12.90 -39.32
CA PRO A 284 -10.16 -11.61 -38.77
C PRO A 284 -9.44 -11.72 -37.42
N LEU A 285 -9.92 -12.56 -36.47
CA LEU A 285 -9.24 -12.78 -35.19
C LEU A 285 -7.85 -13.37 -35.36
N TYR A 286 -7.72 -14.37 -36.24
CA TYR A 286 -6.44 -14.97 -36.59
C TYR A 286 -5.46 -13.96 -37.20
N ASP A 287 -5.94 -13.07 -38.06
CA ASP A 287 -5.11 -12.05 -38.71
C ASP A 287 -4.53 -11.03 -37.71
N GLN A 288 -5.23 -10.78 -36.58
CA GLN A 288 -4.74 -9.85 -35.55
C GLN A 288 -3.44 -10.31 -34.89
N PHE A 289 -3.17 -11.62 -34.82
CA PHE A 289 -1.91 -12.12 -34.24
C PHE A 289 -0.67 -11.56 -34.96
N GLN A 290 -0.71 -11.50 -36.29
CA GLN A 290 0.40 -10.95 -37.06
C GLN A 290 0.42 -9.42 -36.98
N ARG A 291 -0.75 -8.77 -37.08
CA ARG A 291 -0.86 -7.31 -37.03
C ARG A 291 -0.33 -6.76 -35.72
N LEU A 292 -0.79 -7.28 -34.57
CA LEU A 292 -0.33 -6.85 -33.25
C LEU A 292 1.16 -7.14 -33.02
N HIS A 293 1.69 -8.24 -33.58
CA HIS A 293 3.13 -8.50 -33.57
C HIS A 293 3.90 -7.40 -34.30
N ASP A 294 3.52 -7.12 -35.55
CA ASP A 294 4.20 -6.13 -36.41
C ASP A 294 4.13 -4.71 -35.82
N TRP A 295 3.06 -4.39 -35.11
CA TRP A 295 2.85 -3.08 -34.45
C TRP A 295 3.56 -2.91 -33.11
N THR A 296 4.21 -3.94 -32.57
CA THR A 296 4.94 -3.89 -31.28
C THR A 296 5.92 -2.70 -31.14
N PRO A 297 6.69 -2.30 -32.17
CA PRO A 297 7.61 -1.15 -32.07
C PRO A 297 6.93 0.22 -31.86
N TYR A 298 5.63 0.33 -32.12
CA TYR A 298 4.86 1.59 -32.05
C TYR A 298 3.79 1.56 -30.95
N ARG A 299 3.99 0.74 -29.92
CA ARG A 299 3.15 0.67 -28.73
C ARG A 299 3.89 1.27 -27.54
N GLY A 300 3.21 2.12 -26.78
CA GLY A 300 3.73 2.65 -25.52
C GLY A 300 2.69 3.48 -24.78
N PRO A 301 3.00 3.95 -23.57
CA PRO A 301 2.09 4.79 -22.79
C PRO A 301 1.67 6.03 -23.60
N GLY A 302 0.37 6.22 -23.79
CA GLY A 302 -0.18 7.35 -24.55
C GLY A 302 -0.48 7.09 -26.02
N PHE A 303 -0.02 5.97 -26.61
CA PHE A 303 -0.14 5.67 -28.03
C PHE A 303 -0.24 4.16 -28.30
N PHE A 304 -1.44 3.69 -28.66
CA PHE A 304 -1.75 2.26 -28.76
C PHE A 304 -2.23 1.86 -30.16
N PRO A 305 -1.61 0.84 -30.78
CA PRO A 305 -2.20 0.17 -31.93
C PRO A 305 -3.54 -0.47 -31.52
N ASP A 306 -4.60 -0.12 -32.23
CA ASP A 306 -5.97 -0.53 -31.93
C ASP A 306 -6.39 -1.71 -32.80
N ALA A 307 -6.59 -2.89 -32.18
CA ALA A 307 -7.10 -4.09 -32.82
C ALA A 307 -8.63 -4.07 -33.03
N ASP A 308 -9.27 -2.93 -32.76
CA ASP A 308 -10.68 -2.64 -32.90
C ASP A 308 -11.56 -3.21 -31.76
N MET A 309 -12.84 -2.89 -31.84
CA MET A 309 -13.87 -3.20 -30.86
C MET A 309 -14.05 -4.71 -30.62
N LEU A 310 -14.66 -5.03 -29.48
CA LEU A 310 -14.90 -6.39 -29.00
C LEU A 310 -16.36 -6.78 -29.30
N PRO A 311 -16.63 -7.56 -30.38
CA PRO A 311 -17.97 -7.99 -30.78
C PRO A 311 -18.45 -9.15 -29.91
N LEU A 312 -18.55 -8.90 -28.61
CA LEU A 312 -18.89 -9.87 -27.56
C LEU A 312 -20.33 -9.66 -27.06
N GLY A 313 -20.89 -10.68 -26.41
CA GLY A 313 -22.28 -10.63 -25.94
C GLY A 313 -23.27 -10.52 -27.09
N LYS A 314 -24.19 -9.56 -27.00
CA LYS A 314 -25.23 -9.34 -27.99
C LYS A 314 -24.86 -8.17 -28.92
N VAL A 315 -24.84 -8.42 -30.22
CA VAL A 315 -24.46 -7.48 -31.28
C VAL A 315 -25.54 -7.40 -32.38
N GLU A 316 -25.38 -6.50 -33.34
CA GLU A 316 -26.17 -6.36 -34.58
C GLU A 316 -27.69 -6.24 -34.35
N ALA A 317 -28.11 -5.35 -33.44
CA ALA A 317 -29.50 -4.99 -33.21
C ALA A 317 -30.05 -3.92 -34.20
N SER A 318 -29.36 -3.71 -35.31
CA SER A 318 -29.73 -2.80 -36.39
C SER A 318 -30.05 -3.59 -37.69
N GLY A 319 -30.32 -2.89 -38.80
CA GLY A 319 -30.31 -3.52 -40.13
C GLY A 319 -31.37 -4.60 -40.42
N GLY A 320 -32.52 -4.53 -39.76
CA GLY A 320 -33.60 -5.52 -39.91
C GLY A 320 -33.58 -6.64 -38.86
N ASN A 321 -32.61 -6.64 -37.93
CA ASN A 321 -32.60 -7.50 -36.75
C ASN A 321 -32.79 -6.68 -35.46
N PRO A 322 -34.00 -6.20 -35.13
CA PRO A 322 -34.23 -5.36 -33.96
C PRO A 322 -33.94 -6.05 -32.61
N ASN A 323 -33.79 -7.38 -32.64
CA ASN A 323 -33.53 -8.17 -31.45
C ASN A 323 -32.05 -8.47 -31.27
N GLY A 324 -31.14 -8.03 -32.14
CA GLY A 324 -29.73 -8.41 -32.09
C GLY A 324 -29.49 -9.92 -32.24
N ARG A 325 -28.24 -10.33 -32.10
CA ARG A 325 -27.82 -11.74 -32.06
C ARG A 325 -26.66 -11.90 -31.07
N PRO A 326 -26.47 -13.08 -30.47
CA PRO A 326 -25.23 -13.36 -29.77
C PRO A 326 -24.03 -13.30 -30.74
N THR A 327 -22.84 -13.07 -30.19
CA THR A 327 -21.57 -13.24 -30.89
C THR A 327 -21.44 -14.65 -31.47
N ASN A 328 -20.84 -14.76 -32.65
CA ASN A 328 -20.53 -16.01 -33.34
C ASN A 328 -19.24 -16.65 -32.81
N PHE A 329 -18.47 -15.94 -31.99
CA PHE A 329 -17.30 -16.53 -31.32
C PHE A 329 -17.72 -17.57 -30.29
N SER A 330 -17.11 -18.74 -30.36
CA SER A 330 -17.12 -19.71 -29.26
C SER A 330 -16.46 -19.13 -28.01
N GLN A 331 -16.74 -19.68 -26.82
CA GLN A 331 -16.11 -19.21 -25.58
C GLN A 331 -14.57 -19.29 -25.63
N ASP A 332 -14.02 -20.32 -26.27
CA ASP A 332 -12.57 -20.44 -26.51
C ASP A 332 -12.03 -19.28 -27.38
N GLU A 333 -12.77 -18.88 -28.43
CA GLU A 333 -12.41 -17.74 -29.27
C GLU A 333 -12.57 -16.40 -28.54
N GLN A 334 -13.55 -16.27 -27.64
CA GLN A 334 -13.73 -15.09 -26.79
C GLN A 334 -12.58 -14.94 -25.80
N HIS A 335 -12.13 -16.02 -25.15
CA HIS A 335 -10.90 -16.00 -24.36
C HIS A 335 -9.66 -15.70 -25.21
N THR A 336 -9.58 -16.22 -26.44
CA THR A 336 -8.48 -15.89 -27.37
C THR A 336 -8.45 -14.41 -27.72
N LEU A 337 -9.60 -13.82 -28.06
CA LEU A 337 -9.77 -12.39 -28.31
C LEU A 337 -9.28 -11.58 -27.11
N MET A 338 -9.87 -11.81 -25.93
CA MET A 338 -9.54 -11.04 -24.73
C MET A 338 -8.07 -11.21 -24.32
N SER A 339 -7.54 -12.43 -24.36
CA SER A 339 -6.13 -12.68 -24.02
C SER A 339 -5.17 -11.98 -24.97
N LEU A 340 -5.46 -11.98 -26.28
CA LEU A 340 -4.62 -11.32 -27.27
C LEU A 340 -4.69 -9.79 -27.15
N TRP A 341 -5.88 -9.21 -26.98
CA TRP A 341 -6.05 -7.77 -26.78
C TRP A 341 -5.37 -7.30 -25.50
N SER A 342 -5.49 -8.08 -24.41
CA SER A 342 -4.85 -7.76 -23.14
C SER A 342 -3.32 -7.85 -23.22
N ILE A 343 -2.75 -8.97 -23.65
CA ILE A 343 -1.29 -9.15 -23.69
C ILE A 343 -0.61 -8.27 -24.74
N ALA A 344 -1.33 -7.82 -25.78
CA ALA A 344 -0.80 -6.88 -26.77
C ALA A 344 -1.10 -5.41 -26.42
N ARG A 345 -1.83 -5.15 -25.33
CA ARG A 345 -2.29 -3.83 -24.86
C ARG A 345 -3.05 -3.03 -25.94
N SER A 346 -3.97 -3.68 -26.63
CA SER A 346 -4.96 -2.98 -27.46
C SER A 346 -5.96 -2.25 -26.55
N PRO A 347 -6.54 -1.11 -26.97
CA PRO A 347 -7.78 -0.59 -26.38
C PRO A 347 -8.82 -1.71 -26.24
N LEU A 348 -9.56 -1.69 -25.13
CA LEU A 348 -10.64 -2.64 -24.84
C LEU A 348 -11.96 -1.89 -24.98
N ILE A 349 -12.56 -1.92 -26.17
CA ILE A 349 -13.81 -1.20 -26.44
C ILE A 349 -14.90 -2.22 -26.74
N HIS A 350 -15.85 -2.41 -25.82
CA HIS A 350 -16.97 -3.31 -26.02
C HIS A 350 -17.94 -2.78 -27.09
N GLY A 351 -18.30 -3.63 -28.05
CA GLY A 351 -19.26 -3.29 -29.11
C GLY A 351 -20.69 -3.80 -28.85
N GLY A 352 -20.89 -4.70 -27.89
CA GLY A 352 -22.18 -5.34 -27.62
C GLY A 352 -23.10 -4.52 -26.70
N ASP A 353 -24.29 -5.05 -26.45
CA ASP A 353 -25.24 -4.50 -25.47
C ASP A 353 -24.87 -4.96 -24.04
N MET A 354 -24.26 -4.08 -23.24
CA MET A 354 -23.83 -4.40 -21.87
C MET A 354 -25.01 -4.78 -20.97
N THR A 355 -26.19 -4.21 -21.22
CA THR A 355 -27.41 -4.47 -20.43
C THR A 355 -27.96 -5.89 -20.62
N GLN A 356 -27.41 -6.65 -21.57
CA GLN A 356 -27.84 -8.00 -21.93
C GLN A 356 -26.68 -9.01 -21.89
N MET A 357 -25.60 -8.73 -21.14
CA MET A 357 -24.52 -9.70 -20.93
C MET A 357 -24.97 -10.87 -20.06
N ASP A 358 -24.61 -12.08 -20.46
CA ASP A 358 -24.68 -13.25 -19.58
C ASP A 358 -23.49 -13.27 -18.60
N SER A 359 -23.53 -14.16 -17.61
CA SER A 359 -22.48 -14.25 -16.58
C SER A 359 -21.10 -14.55 -17.15
N PHE A 360 -21.03 -15.36 -18.22
CA PHE A 360 -19.78 -15.65 -18.90
C PHE A 360 -19.19 -14.39 -19.53
N THR A 361 -20.00 -13.67 -20.32
CA THR A 361 -19.59 -12.44 -21.00
C THR A 361 -19.21 -11.36 -19.99
N LEU A 362 -19.97 -11.20 -18.91
CA LEU A 362 -19.63 -10.26 -17.83
C LEU A 362 -18.27 -10.62 -17.20
N GLY A 363 -18.01 -11.90 -16.94
CA GLY A 363 -16.73 -12.39 -16.40
C GLY A 363 -15.52 -12.07 -17.27
N LEU A 364 -15.69 -11.85 -18.59
CA LEU A 364 -14.62 -11.38 -19.46
C LEU A 364 -14.20 -9.93 -19.15
N PHE A 365 -15.10 -9.13 -18.60
CA PHE A 365 -14.94 -7.69 -18.37
C PHE A 365 -14.72 -7.32 -16.90
N THR A 366 -14.89 -8.26 -15.97
CA THR A 366 -14.75 -8.05 -14.52
C THR A 366 -13.59 -8.84 -13.90
N ASN A 367 -12.75 -9.49 -14.71
CA ASN A 367 -11.54 -10.17 -14.23
C ASN A 367 -10.37 -9.18 -14.15
N ASP A 368 -10.14 -8.65 -12.95
CA ASP A 368 -9.11 -7.63 -12.70
C ASP A 368 -7.68 -8.12 -12.98
N GLU A 369 -7.41 -9.43 -12.84
CA GLU A 369 -6.08 -9.98 -13.14
C GLU A 369 -5.79 -9.97 -14.65
N VAL A 370 -6.80 -10.27 -15.49
CA VAL A 370 -6.68 -10.17 -16.95
C VAL A 370 -6.61 -8.71 -17.40
N ILE A 371 -7.41 -7.83 -16.79
CA ILE A 371 -7.38 -6.39 -17.06
C ILE A 371 -6.02 -5.81 -16.67
N ALA A 372 -5.42 -6.24 -15.57
CA ALA A 372 -4.07 -5.85 -15.17
C ALA A 372 -3.02 -6.18 -16.24
N VAL A 373 -3.17 -7.28 -16.99
CA VAL A 373 -2.30 -7.54 -18.14
C VAL A 373 -2.41 -6.42 -19.19
N ASN A 374 -3.62 -5.96 -19.52
CA ASN A 374 -3.79 -4.85 -20.47
C ASN A 374 -3.28 -3.51 -19.90
N GLN A 375 -3.60 -3.24 -18.65
CA GLN A 375 -3.45 -1.94 -18.02
C GLN A 375 -2.04 -1.74 -17.44
N ARG A 376 -1.41 -2.76 -16.87
CA ARG A 376 -0.16 -2.65 -16.09
C ARG A 376 1.04 -3.39 -16.68
N SER A 377 0.89 -4.20 -17.72
CA SER A 377 2.06 -4.92 -18.24
C SER A 377 3.00 -4.06 -19.09
N THR A 378 4.28 -4.45 -19.15
CA THR A 378 5.31 -3.83 -20.00
C THR A 378 6.07 -4.88 -20.81
N HIS A 379 6.93 -4.44 -21.75
CA HIS A 379 7.73 -5.33 -22.62
C HIS A 379 6.94 -6.42 -23.37
N ASN A 380 5.66 -6.13 -23.65
CA ASN A 380 4.75 -6.99 -24.38
C ASN A 380 5.32 -7.36 -25.75
N ARG A 381 5.39 -8.66 -26.06
CA ARG A 381 5.87 -9.15 -27.36
C ARG A 381 5.45 -10.60 -27.58
N GLN A 382 5.42 -10.98 -28.85
CA GLN A 382 5.36 -12.40 -29.21
C GLN A 382 6.67 -13.07 -28.77
N LEU A 383 6.58 -14.14 -27.98
CA LEU A 383 7.73 -14.97 -27.60
C LEU A 383 8.12 -15.87 -28.76
N PHE A 384 7.16 -16.61 -29.32
CA PHE A 384 7.34 -17.42 -30.51
C PHE A 384 6.04 -17.62 -31.28
N ARG A 385 6.18 -18.08 -32.53
CA ARG A 385 5.11 -18.62 -33.36
C ARG A 385 5.60 -19.86 -34.10
N ASN A 386 5.12 -21.02 -33.68
CA ASN A 386 5.47 -22.33 -34.21
C ASN A 386 4.23 -22.97 -34.86
N GLY A 387 3.98 -22.62 -36.12
CA GLY A 387 2.77 -23.04 -36.83
C GLY A 387 1.51 -22.47 -36.17
N ASN A 388 0.68 -23.35 -35.60
CA ASN A 388 -0.57 -22.97 -34.91
C ASN A 388 -0.39 -22.70 -33.41
N GLN A 389 0.82 -22.84 -32.88
CA GLN A 389 1.13 -22.59 -31.47
C GLN A 389 1.81 -21.24 -31.36
N ILE A 390 1.20 -20.31 -30.62
CA ILE A 390 1.71 -18.95 -30.46
C ILE A 390 1.83 -18.67 -28.96
N ALA A 391 2.92 -18.04 -28.53
CA ALA A 391 3.07 -17.54 -27.18
C ALA A 391 3.43 -16.05 -27.19
N TRP A 392 2.86 -15.31 -26.26
CA TRP A 392 3.15 -13.91 -25.97
C TRP A 392 3.58 -13.79 -24.51
N VAL A 393 4.45 -12.83 -24.25
CA VAL A 393 4.98 -12.54 -22.92
C VAL A 393 4.95 -11.04 -22.67
N ALA A 394 4.71 -10.67 -21.42
CA ALA A 394 4.89 -9.33 -20.90
C ALA A 394 5.44 -9.41 -19.47
N ASP A 395 5.99 -8.31 -19.00
CA ASP A 395 6.44 -8.17 -17.61
C ASP A 395 5.35 -7.45 -16.81
N ASP A 396 5.22 -7.77 -15.53
CA ASP A 396 4.47 -6.94 -14.60
C ASP A 396 5.25 -5.64 -14.31
N GLU A 397 4.55 -4.53 -14.11
CA GLU A 397 5.19 -3.23 -13.84
C GLU A 397 5.55 -3.03 -12.37
N ASP A 398 4.82 -3.69 -11.47
CA ASP A 398 4.92 -3.50 -10.02
C ASP A 398 5.75 -4.62 -9.35
N SER A 399 6.16 -5.65 -10.09
CA SER A 399 6.88 -6.82 -9.58
C SER A 399 7.79 -7.47 -10.64
N ASP A 400 8.61 -8.43 -10.23
CA ASP A 400 9.45 -9.23 -11.15
C ASP A 400 8.68 -10.33 -11.90
N ASP A 401 7.36 -10.36 -11.74
CA ASP A 401 6.49 -11.36 -12.35
C ASP A 401 6.36 -11.17 -13.86
N LYS A 402 5.95 -12.25 -14.53
CA LYS A 402 5.72 -12.25 -15.98
C LYS A 402 4.33 -12.73 -16.33
N TYR A 403 3.73 -12.09 -17.31
CA TYR A 403 2.51 -12.58 -17.95
C TYR A 403 2.87 -13.44 -19.15
N LEU A 404 2.23 -14.60 -19.27
CA LEU A 404 2.38 -15.53 -20.39
C LEU A 404 1.01 -15.85 -20.98
N ALA A 405 0.81 -15.53 -22.25
CA ALA A 405 -0.37 -15.93 -23.01
C ALA A 405 0.02 -17.00 -24.03
N VAL A 406 -0.65 -18.15 -24.02
CA VAL A 406 -0.44 -19.23 -24.99
C VAL A 406 -1.71 -19.49 -25.78
N PHE A 407 -1.56 -19.70 -27.07
CA PHE A 407 -2.66 -19.79 -28.02
C PHE A 407 -2.52 -21.01 -28.92
N ASN A 408 -3.65 -21.65 -29.21
CA ASN A 408 -3.75 -22.67 -30.23
C ASN A 408 -4.68 -22.19 -31.35
N THR A 409 -4.10 -21.72 -32.45
CA THR A 409 -4.85 -21.25 -33.61
C THR A 409 -5.26 -22.38 -34.56
N GLY A 410 -5.11 -23.65 -34.16
CA GLY A 410 -5.45 -24.82 -34.95
C GLY A 410 -6.83 -25.39 -34.61
N GLY A 411 -7.39 -26.19 -35.51
CA GLY A 411 -8.74 -26.77 -35.37
C GLY A 411 -8.83 -27.98 -34.42
N THR A 412 -7.79 -28.30 -33.67
CA THR A 412 -7.77 -29.42 -32.69
C THR A 412 -7.00 -29.02 -31.45
N SER A 413 -7.41 -29.48 -30.27
CA SER A 413 -6.68 -29.25 -29.01
C SER A 413 -5.23 -29.74 -29.11
N THR A 414 -4.31 -28.99 -28.49
CA THR A 414 -2.87 -29.27 -28.51
C THR A 414 -2.19 -28.75 -27.25
N THR A 415 -0.97 -29.20 -27.00
CA THR A 415 -0.13 -28.69 -25.91
C THR A 415 0.81 -27.61 -26.45
N VAL A 416 0.82 -26.44 -25.82
CA VAL A 416 1.73 -25.35 -26.18
C VAL A 416 2.87 -25.32 -25.16
N ALA A 417 4.04 -25.83 -25.55
CA ALA A 417 5.21 -25.89 -24.68
C ALA A 417 5.99 -24.58 -24.68
N VAL A 418 6.38 -24.12 -23.49
CA VAL A 418 7.19 -22.91 -23.26
C VAL A 418 8.34 -23.28 -22.33
N ASP A 419 9.58 -23.01 -22.76
CA ASP A 419 10.75 -23.14 -21.89
C ASP A 419 10.78 -21.94 -20.94
N LEU A 420 10.75 -22.20 -19.63
CA LEU A 420 10.76 -21.15 -18.62
C LEU A 420 12.07 -20.36 -18.63
N ALA A 421 13.16 -20.95 -19.13
CA ALA A 421 14.42 -20.26 -19.32
C ALA A 421 14.34 -19.14 -20.38
N ASP A 422 13.49 -19.29 -21.40
CA ASP A 422 13.25 -18.24 -22.41
C ASP A 422 12.53 -17.02 -21.80
N LEU A 423 11.88 -17.22 -20.65
CA LEU A 423 11.24 -16.18 -19.85
C LEU A 423 12.18 -15.64 -18.75
N GLY A 424 13.42 -16.13 -18.66
CA GLY A 424 14.38 -15.70 -17.64
C GLY A 424 14.29 -16.46 -16.31
N PHE A 425 13.47 -17.51 -16.22
CA PHE A 425 13.36 -18.34 -15.03
C PHE A 425 14.23 -19.60 -15.16
N THR A 426 15.32 -19.66 -14.39
CA THR A 426 16.19 -20.85 -14.31
C THR A 426 15.91 -21.75 -13.10
N ALA A 427 15.14 -21.24 -12.14
CA ALA A 427 14.70 -21.94 -10.94
C ALA A 427 13.19 -22.25 -11.02
N SER A 428 12.63 -22.78 -9.94
CA SER A 428 11.19 -23.01 -9.82
C SER A 428 10.40 -21.70 -9.92
N VAL A 429 9.24 -21.74 -10.59
CA VAL A 429 8.33 -20.61 -10.77
C VAL A 429 6.90 -21.03 -10.41
N GLY A 430 6.20 -20.21 -9.63
CA GLY A 430 4.77 -20.36 -9.38
C GLY A 430 3.98 -19.90 -10.61
N ILE A 431 2.90 -20.62 -10.97
CA ILE A 431 2.09 -20.29 -12.15
C ILE A 431 0.61 -20.19 -11.76
N LEU A 432 0.04 -19.00 -11.88
CA LEU A 432 -1.37 -18.70 -11.69
C LEU A 432 -2.09 -18.65 -13.04
N SER A 433 -3.18 -19.41 -13.22
CA SER A 433 -4.08 -19.26 -14.38
C SER A 433 -5.04 -18.09 -14.14
N LEU A 434 -4.96 -17.04 -14.96
CA LEU A 434 -5.71 -15.79 -14.70
C LEU A 434 -7.20 -15.91 -15.03
N TRP A 435 -7.54 -16.62 -16.10
CA TRP A 435 -8.95 -16.84 -16.47
C TRP A 435 -9.67 -17.77 -15.51
N ASP A 436 -8.95 -18.80 -15.05
CA ASP A 436 -9.52 -19.79 -14.13
C ASP A 436 -9.39 -19.32 -12.66
N GLN A 437 -8.55 -18.32 -12.39
CA GLN A 437 -8.14 -17.84 -11.06
C GLN A 437 -7.68 -18.98 -10.13
N VAL A 438 -6.88 -19.88 -10.68
CA VAL A 438 -6.37 -21.08 -10.00
C VAL A 438 -4.85 -21.11 -10.04
N ASP A 439 -4.24 -21.23 -8.86
CA ASP A 439 -2.83 -21.54 -8.72
C ASP A 439 -2.56 -22.98 -9.19
N LEU A 440 -1.70 -23.12 -10.19
CA LEU A 440 -1.31 -24.41 -10.77
C LEU A 440 -0.12 -25.04 -10.05
N GLY A 441 0.48 -24.33 -9.09
CA GLY A 441 1.65 -24.73 -8.33
C GLY A 441 2.98 -24.32 -8.96
N SER A 442 4.04 -24.98 -8.53
CA SER A 442 5.43 -24.70 -8.92
C SER A 442 5.91 -25.57 -10.09
N PHE A 443 6.58 -24.96 -11.06
CA PHE A 443 7.10 -25.60 -12.27
C PHE A 443 8.59 -25.29 -12.48
N THR A 444 9.32 -26.22 -13.10
CA THR A 444 10.71 -26.05 -13.54
C THR A 444 10.88 -26.54 -14.98
N GLY A 445 11.87 -25.99 -15.69
CA GLY A 445 12.17 -26.39 -17.08
C GLY A 445 11.10 -25.95 -18.06
N THR A 446 10.24 -26.88 -18.52
CA THR A 446 9.23 -26.60 -19.55
C THR A 446 7.81 -26.63 -18.97
N PHE A 447 7.08 -25.53 -19.16
CA PHE A 447 5.64 -25.48 -18.90
C PHE A 447 4.86 -25.80 -20.17
N SER A 448 3.84 -26.66 -20.08
CA SER A 448 3.18 -27.25 -21.27
C SER A 448 1.67 -27.41 -21.08
N PRO A 449 0.92 -26.30 -20.99
CA PRO A 449 -0.53 -26.33 -20.85
C PRO A 449 -1.23 -26.90 -22.10
N SER A 450 -2.33 -27.61 -21.86
CA SER A 450 -3.25 -28.05 -22.91
C SER A 450 -4.20 -26.91 -23.29
N VAL A 451 -4.31 -26.62 -24.57
CA VAL A 451 -5.13 -25.52 -25.11
C VAL A 451 -6.12 -26.07 -26.13
N ASN A 452 -7.40 -25.72 -26.02
CA ASN A 452 -8.45 -26.15 -26.94
C ASN A 452 -8.24 -25.60 -28.36
N ALA A 453 -8.99 -26.13 -29.33
CA ALA A 453 -8.99 -25.56 -30.68
C ALA A 453 -9.45 -24.10 -30.63
N HIS A 454 -8.70 -23.21 -31.26
CA HIS A 454 -8.94 -21.75 -31.24
C HIS A 454 -8.92 -21.13 -29.83
N GLY A 455 -8.43 -21.85 -28.82
CA GLY A 455 -8.41 -21.41 -27.44
C GLY A 455 -7.12 -20.69 -27.04
N ALA A 456 -7.19 -20.07 -25.87
CA ALA A 456 -6.07 -19.44 -25.20
C ALA A 456 -6.04 -19.80 -23.71
N LYS A 457 -4.84 -19.69 -23.12
CA LYS A 457 -4.65 -19.64 -21.67
C LYS A 457 -3.74 -18.46 -21.35
N LEU A 458 -4.01 -17.79 -20.24
CA LEU A 458 -3.28 -16.61 -19.79
C LEU A 458 -2.83 -16.86 -18.34
N PHE A 459 -1.55 -16.63 -18.08
CA PHE A 459 -0.91 -16.95 -16.81
C PHE A 459 -0.12 -15.77 -16.26
N ARG A 460 0.00 -15.71 -14.94
CA ARG A 460 1.03 -14.95 -14.24
C ARG A 460 2.05 -15.93 -13.66
N LEU A 461 3.32 -15.63 -13.89
CA LEU A 461 4.47 -16.41 -13.47
C LEU A 461 5.23 -15.59 -12.44
N SER A 462 5.32 -16.11 -11.23
CA SER A 462 6.03 -15.48 -10.13
C SER A 462 7.23 -16.33 -9.77
N GLY A 463 8.43 -15.72 -9.76
CA GLY A 463 9.61 -16.41 -9.23
C GLY A 463 9.31 -16.90 -7.81
N VAL A 464 9.78 -18.10 -7.44
CA VAL A 464 9.65 -18.52 -6.04
C VAL A 464 10.41 -17.50 -5.20
N SER A 465 9.68 -16.68 -4.45
CA SER A 465 10.25 -15.79 -3.44
C SER A 465 10.86 -16.66 -2.36
N LEU A 466 12.11 -17.06 -2.56
CA LEU A 466 12.86 -17.75 -1.53
C LEU A 466 13.09 -16.75 -0.39
N PRO A 467 12.69 -17.09 0.84
CA PRO A 467 12.80 -16.20 1.99
C PRO A 467 14.25 -15.75 2.15
N THR A 468 14.45 -14.45 2.31
CA THR A 468 15.76 -13.88 2.58
C THR A 468 15.88 -13.69 4.10
N PRO A 469 16.65 -14.53 4.81
CA PRO A 469 16.87 -14.32 6.24
C PRO A 469 17.62 -13.00 6.44
N TRP A 470 17.35 -12.29 7.52
CA TRP A 470 18.11 -11.09 7.88
C TRP A 470 18.96 -11.33 9.12
N ILE A 471 20.10 -10.65 9.19
CA ILE A 471 21.05 -10.78 10.30
C ILE A 471 20.50 -10.02 11.53
N THR A 472 20.11 -10.76 12.56
CA THR A 472 19.52 -10.26 13.81
C THR A 472 20.58 -9.72 14.76
N VAL A 473 21.77 -10.32 14.75
CA VAL A 473 22.92 -9.89 15.52
C VAL A 473 24.20 -10.19 14.76
N ALA A 474 25.12 -9.24 14.73
CA ALA A 474 26.51 -9.48 14.35
C ALA A 474 27.34 -8.79 15.43
N SER A 475 27.66 -9.53 16.49
CA SER A 475 28.39 -9.00 17.62
C SER A 475 29.77 -9.62 17.65
N ALA A 476 30.73 -8.79 18.03
CA ALA A 476 31.99 -9.29 18.52
C ALA A 476 31.75 -10.28 19.66
N ALA A 477 32.52 -11.36 19.66
CA ALA A 477 32.55 -12.35 20.71
C ALA A 477 34.00 -12.54 21.15
N GLU A 478 34.19 -13.09 22.36
CA GLU A 478 35.49 -13.29 23.03
C GLU A 478 36.57 -14.02 22.18
N ALA A 479 36.19 -14.63 21.04
CA ALA A 479 37.08 -15.35 20.13
C ALA A 479 36.65 -15.27 18.64
N GLY A 480 35.90 -14.24 18.23
CA GLY A 480 35.48 -14.08 16.83
C GLY A 480 34.29 -13.16 16.64
N VAL A 481 33.50 -13.41 15.59
CA VAL A 481 32.22 -12.73 15.37
C VAL A 481 31.10 -13.75 15.44
N THR A 482 30.14 -13.54 16.33
CA THR A 482 28.89 -14.31 16.34
C THR A 482 27.88 -13.61 15.43
N VAL A 483 27.42 -14.33 14.40
CA VAL A 483 26.37 -13.86 13.50
C VAL A 483 25.13 -14.69 13.77
N GLY A 484 24.04 -14.03 14.15
CA GLY A 484 22.70 -14.60 14.25
C GLY A 484 21.79 -14.00 13.19
N TRP A 485 20.80 -14.77 12.74
CA TRP A 485 19.81 -14.34 11.77
C TRP A 485 18.42 -14.83 12.15
N GLU A 486 17.42 -14.37 11.41
CA GLU A 486 16.05 -14.84 11.56
C GLU A 486 15.93 -16.33 11.19
N GLU A 487 15.22 -17.08 12.04
CA GLU A 487 14.82 -18.43 11.70
C GLU A 487 13.63 -18.41 10.74
N ILE A 488 13.86 -18.87 9.52
CA ILE A 488 12.85 -19.13 8.51
C ILE A 488 12.28 -20.54 8.73
N PRO A 489 10.99 -20.69 9.11
CA PRO A 489 10.42 -22.01 9.43
C PRO A 489 10.43 -23.02 8.28
N THR A 490 10.48 -22.55 7.03
CA THR A 490 10.50 -23.38 5.82
C THR A 490 11.91 -23.69 5.30
N ALA A 491 12.97 -23.16 5.93
CA ALA A 491 14.34 -23.37 5.46
C ALA A 491 14.88 -24.74 5.87
N ASP A 492 15.42 -25.47 4.89
CA ASP A 492 16.16 -26.72 5.11
C ASP A 492 17.53 -26.44 5.78
N SER A 493 18.17 -25.33 5.39
CA SER A 493 19.46 -24.90 5.93
C SER A 493 19.82 -23.47 5.54
N TYR A 494 20.94 -22.94 6.06
CA TYR A 494 21.48 -21.62 5.74
C TYR A 494 22.94 -21.66 5.29
N THR A 495 23.35 -20.64 4.54
CA THR A 495 24.75 -20.39 4.15
C THR A 495 25.17 -19.00 4.63
N LEU A 496 26.16 -18.95 5.52
CA LEU A 496 26.79 -17.71 6.00
C LEU A 496 28.01 -17.37 5.14
N LYS A 497 28.11 -16.11 4.70
CA LYS A 497 29.19 -15.61 3.85
C LYS A 497 29.77 -14.30 4.41
N ARG A 498 31.03 -14.03 4.12
CA ARG A 498 31.80 -12.87 4.63
C ARG A 498 32.59 -12.18 3.53
N GLY A 499 32.62 -10.85 3.54
CA GLY A 499 33.35 -9.99 2.61
C GLY A 499 34.11 -8.87 3.33
N ASN A 500 35.08 -8.26 2.63
CA ASN A 500 35.85 -7.11 3.13
C ASN A 500 35.29 -5.76 2.63
N SER A 501 34.18 -5.80 1.90
CA SER A 501 33.46 -4.61 1.43
C SER A 501 31.97 -4.93 1.34
N GLU A 502 31.13 -3.91 1.46
CA GLU A 502 29.68 -4.01 1.37
C GLU A 502 29.20 -4.61 0.03
N ALA A 503 29.91 -4.34 -1.07
CA ALA A 503 29.60 -4.88 -2.39
C ALA A 503 30.19 -6.29 -2.64
N GLY A 504 30.83 -6.89 -1.64
CA GLY A 504 31.53 -8.17 -1.76
C GLY A 504 32.90 -8.04 -2.46
N PRO A 505 33.43 -9.13 -3.05
CA PRO A 505 32.85 -10.47 -3.09
C PRO A 505 32.73 -11.10 -1.70
N PHE A 506 31.64 -11.84 -1.48
CA PHE A 506 31.41 -12.61 -0.25
C PHE A 506 31.90 -14.05 -0.42
N LEU A 507 32.66 -14.53 0.56
CA LEU A 507 33.18 -15.90 0.63
C LEU A 507 32.38 -16.70 1.64
N VAL A 508 32.02 -17.94 1.31
CA VAL A 508 31.31 -18.84 2.23
C VAL A 508 32.17 -19.09 3.47
N VAL A 509 31.63 -18.76 4.64
CA VAL A 509 32.18 -19.08 5.96
C VAL A 509 31.72 -20.47 6.37
N ALA A 510 30.41 -20.73 6.26
CA ALA A 510 29.80 -22.01 6.56
C ALA A 510 28.50 -22.19 5.74
N SER A 511 28.15 -23.45 5.44
CA SER A 511 26.96 -23.83 4.65
C SER A 511 26.28 -25.05 5.27
N GLY A 512 24.99 -25.22 5.01
CA GLY A 512 24.22 -26.34 5.57
C GLY A 512 23.92 -26.16 7.06
N LEU A 513 23.87 -24.92 7.53
CA LEU A 513 23.62 -24.57 8.92
C LEU A 513 22.13 -24.79 9.22
N THR A 514 21.80 -25.52 10.29
CA THR A 514 20.40 -25.77 10.70
C THR A 514 19.98 -24.93 11.90
N SER A 515 20.89 -24.15 12.46
CA SER A 515 20.64 -23.23 13.56
C SER A 515 20.78 -21.79 13.04
N PRO A 516 19.94 -20.84 13.49
CA PRO A 516 19.92 -19.47 13.00
C PRO A 516 21.06 -18.61 13.59
N SER A 517 22.22 -19.22 13.87
CA SER A 517 23.40 -18.54 14.39
C SER A 517 24.67 -19.35 14.13
N HIS A 518 25.78 -18.64 13.94
CA HIS A 518 27.10 -19.22 13.78
C HIS A 518 28.21 -18.29 14.30
N LEU A 519 29.23 -18.88 14.93
CA LEU A 519 30.46 -18.19 15.33
C LEU A 519 31.51 -18.30 14.23
N ASP A 520 31.85 -17.19 13.58
CA ASP A 520 33.02 -17.08 12.73
C ASP A 520 34.27 -16.80 13.57
N ALA A 521 34.98 -17.87 13.92
CA ALA A 521 36.25 -17.82 14.66
C ALA A 521 37.49 -17.56 13.77
N THR A 522 37.29 -17.26 12.48
CA THR A 522 38.41 -17.10 11.50
C THR A 522 38.75 -15.65 11.19
N VAL A 523 38.10 -14.70 11.87
CA VAL A 523 38.31 -13.26 11.72
C VAL A 523 39.66 -12.84 12.30
N ALA A 524 40.27 -11.81 11.71
CA ALA A 524 41.45 -11.17 12.28
C ALA A 524 41.04 -10.13 13.32
N ASP A 525 41.77 -10.05 14.44
CA ASP A 525 41.47 -9.11 15.53
C ASP A 525 41.35 -7.67 15.05
N ARG A 526 40.39 -6.94 15.66
CA ARG A 526 40.08 -5.53 15.37
C ARG A 526 39.91 -5.24 13.87
N THR A 527 39.47 -6.22 13.09
CA THR A 527 39.24 -6.08 11.65
C THR A 527 37.75 -6.05 11.35
N GLY A 528 37.35 -5.13 10.47
CA GLY A 528 35.99 -4.99 10.00
C GLY A 528 35.64 -5.97 8.88
N TYR A 529 34.48 -6.60 8.98
CA TYR A 529 33.94 -7.53 7.98
C TYR A 529 32.47 -7.25 7.71
N TYR A 530 32.02 -7.58 6.50
CA TYR A 530 30.61 -7.59 6.11
C TYR A 530 30.12 -9.04 6.02
N TYR A 531 29.01 -9.36 6.65
CA TYR A 531 28.39 -10.68 6.60
C TYR A 531 27.07 -10.66 5.84
N VAL A 532 26.79 -11.71 5.10
CA VAL A 532 25.48 -11.98 4.49
C VAL A 532 25.08 -13.43 4.76
N VAL A 533 23.78 -13.70 4.80
CA VAL A 533 23.24 -15.05 4.96
C VAL A 533 22.13 -15.32 3.95
N SER A 534 22.07 -16.53 3.42
CA SER A 534 21.00 -17.01 2.54
C SER A 534 20.33 -18.24 3.15
N ALA A 535 19.03 -18.43 2.89
CA ALA A 535 18.29 -19.63 3.27
C ALA A 535 18.18 -20.59 2.08
N THR A 536 18.17 -21.89 2.34
CA THR A 536 17.89 -22.93 1.35
C THR A 536 16.53 -23.53 1.65
N VAL A 537 15.61 -23.53 0.68
CA VAL A 537 14.26 -24.12 0.81
C VAL A 537 14.05 -25.13 -0.31
N SER A 538 13.67 -26.36 0.05
CA SER A 538 13.52 -27.48 -0.88
C SER A 538 14.75 -27.71 -1.77
N GLY A 539 15.95 -27.49 -1.23
CA GLY A 539 17.23 -27.65 -1.93
C GLY A 539 17.69 -26.49 -2.82
N GLU A 540 16.94 -25.38 -2.90
CA GLU A 540 17.31 -24.18 -3.65
C GLU A 540 17.73 -23.05 -2.70
N GLU A 541 18.89 -22.42 -2.95
CA GLU A 541 19.42 -21.31 -2.14
C GLU A 541 18.81 -19.96 -2.58
N GLY A 542 18.20 -19.25 -1.63
CA GLY A 542 17.61 -17.93 -1.80
C GLY A 542 18.63 -16.80 -1.84
N PRO A 543 18.15 -15.54 -1.91
CA PRO A 543 19.00 -14.36 -1.94
C PRO A 543 19.87 -14.23 -0.69
N ASP A 544 21.00 -13.52 -0.83
CA ASP A 544 21.78 -13.07 0.32
C ASP A 544 21.05 -11.95 1.06
N SER A 545 21.12 -11.98 2.39
CA SER A 545 20.69 -10.88 3.25
C SER A 545 21.39 -9.56 2.89
N GLY A 546 20.87 -8.45 3.39
CA GLY A 546 21.64 -7.20 3.45
C GLY A 546 22.98 -7.42 4.19
N PRO A 547 24.09 -6.82 3.71
CA PRO A 547 25.40 -6.98 4.33
C PRO A 547 25.47 -6.28 5.69
N ARG A 548 25.82 -7.02 6.74
CA ARG A 548 25.99 -6.48 8.10
C ARG A 548 27.47 -6.29 8.43
N TYR A 549 27.86 -5.04 8.73
CA TYR A 549 29.21 -4.72 9.16
C TYR A 549 29.42 -4.99 10.65
N VAL A 550 30.56 -5.59 11.00
CA VAL A 550 30.99 -5.81 12.38
C VAL A 550 32.51 -5.80 12.45
N ILE A 551 33.04 -5.19 13.52
CA ILE A 551 34.46 -5.25 13.87
C ILE A 551 34.60 -6.35 14.92
N SER A 552 35.47 -7.31 14.70
CA SER A 552 35.77 -8.31 15.73
C SER A 552 36.42 -7.62 16.94
N ASP A 553 35.89 -7.83 18.14
CA ASP A 553 36.63 -7.51 19.36
C ASP A 553 37.82 -8.47 19.42
N GLY A 554 39.01 -7.89 19.52
CA GLY A 554 40.17 -8.68 19.89
C GLY A 554 40.06 -9.08 21.35
N VAL A 555 40.82 -10.10 21.75
CA VAL A 555 41.18 -10.28 23.16
C VAL A 555 41.64 -8.90 23.68
N PRO A 556 41.14 -8.42 24.84
CA PRO A 556 41.62 -7.16 25.40
C PRO A 556 43.14 -7.18 25.43
N ASP A 557 43.79 -6.04 25.16
CA ASP A 557 45.26 -5.91 25.15
C ASP A 557 45.81 -5.96 26.59
N THR A 558 45.34 -6.93 27.36
CA THR A 558 45.58 -7.11 28.79
C THR A 558 47.04 -7.47 28.98
N VAL A 559 47.74 -6.61 29.70
CA VAL A 559 49.12 -6.87 30.11
C VAL A 559 49.09 -7.50 31.49
N SER A 560 49.45 -8.78 31.56
CA SER A 560 49.46 -9.55 32.81
C SER A 560 50.89 -9.82 33.26
N TRP A 561 51.14 -9.59 34.54
CA TRP A 561 52.44 -9.85 35.17
C TRP A 561 52.25 -10.60 36.48
N ASN A 562 53.03 -11.65 36.69
CA ASN A 562 53.05 -12.39 37.95
C ASN A 562 54.44 -12.77 38.43
N TYR A 563 54.49 -13.12 39.72
CA TYR A 563 55.68 -13.56 40.43
C TYR A 563 55.59 -15.07 40.75
N ASP A 564 55.62 -15.94 39.73
CA ASP A 564 55.61 -17.41 39.85
C ASP A 564 56.77 -18.04 39.06
N ALA A 565 57.42 -19.09 39.61
CA ALA A 565 58.49 -19.84 38.94
C ALA A 565 58.17 -21.32 38.67
N TRP A 566 56.94 -21.78 38.96
CA TRP A 566 56.50 -23.16 38.70
C TRP A 566 55.17 -23.28 37.94
N SER A 567 54.57 -22.16 37.57
CA SER A 567 53.42 -22.04 36.65
C SER A 567 52.20 -22.86 37.10
N THR A 568 51.45 -22.36 38.08
CA THR A 568 50.05 -22.82 38.26
C THR A 568 49.10 -22.21 37.23
N VAL A 569 49.50 -21.13 36.56
CA VAL A 569 48.65 -20.39 35.59
C VAL A 569 48.90 -20.80 34.12
N GLY A 570 49.83 -21.72 33.87
CA GLY A 570 50.13 -22.23 32.53
C GLY A 570 50.69 -23.64 32.59
N GLY A 571 49.93 -24.62 32.10
CA GLY A 571 50.36 -26.01 32.11
C GLY A 571 51.56 -26.24 31.19
N ASP A 572 52.75 -26.41 31.78
CA ASP A 572 53.89 -27.12 31.17
C ASP A 572 54.62 -28.04 32.18
N GLY A 573 54.13 -28.15 33.43
CA GLY A 573 54.78 -28.87 34.53
C GLY A 573 53.90 -29.92 35.22
N ALA A 574 53.79 -31.11 34.61
CA ALA A 574 53.43 -32.40 35.22
C ALA A 574 52.24 -32.46 36.22
N GLY A 575 51.04 -32.71 35.70
CA GLY A 575 49.98 -33.45 36.42
C GLY A 575 48.61 -32.77 36.44
N SER A 576 47.80 -33.07 35.42
CA SER A 576 46.32 -32.96 35.40
C SER A 576 45.66 -31.96 36.36
N LEU A 577 45.44 -30.74 35.90
CA LEU A 577 44.41 -29.83 36.42
C LEU A 577 43.44 -29.42 35.29
N PRO A 578 42.19 -29.03 35.61
CA PRO A 578 41.11 -28.84 34.63
C PRO A 578 41.33 -27.65 33.69
N PRO A 579 40.51 -27.50 32.63
CA PRO A 579 40.59 -26.38 31.69
C PRO A 579 40.40 -25.03 32.40
N LEU A 580 41.07 -24.00 31.87
CA LEU A 580 41.00 -22.59 32.29
C LEU A 580 39.55 -22.08 32.36
N GLY A 581 38.90 -22.26 33.51
CA GLY A 581 37.60 -21.70 33.87
C GLY A 581 37.81 -20.68 34.99
N ALA A 582 37.42 -19.44 34.73
CA ALA A 582 37.29 -18.29 35.65
C ALA A 582 38.07 -18.41 36.98
N GLU A 583 39.35 -18.03 36.95
CA GLU A 583 40.06 -17.68 38.17
C GLU A 583 39.45 -16.39 38.73
N ALA A 584 39.13 -16.35 40.02
CA ALA A 584 38.31 -15.29 40.62
C ALA A 584 38.87 -13.88 40.31
N GLY A 585 38.16 -13.14 39.46
CA GLY A 585 38.51 -11.76 39.11
C GLY A 585 39.73 -11.56 38.22
N ALA A 586 40.09 -12.54 37.40
CA ALA A 586 41.11 -12.36 36.36
C ALA A 586 40.46 -12.20 34.98
N ASP A 587 40.85 -11.14 34.26
CA ASP A 587 40.51 -11.00 32.84
C ASP A 587 41.36 -11.98 32.01
N ARG A 588 40.78 -12.58 30.96
CA ARG A 588 41.45 -13.61 30.16
C ARG A 588 42.75 -13.08 29.56
N ALA A 589 43.88 -13.60 30.05
CA ALA A 589 45.20 -13.36 29.47
C ALA A 589 45.86 -14.69 29.12
N GLY A 590 46.08 -14.93 27.83
CA GLY A 590 46.72 -16.15 27.32
C GLY A 590 48.23 -16.22 27.60
N ALA A 591 48.87 -15.07 27.85
CA ALA A 591 50.28 -14.97 28.18
C ALA A 591 50.48 -14.17 29.48
N TRP A 592 51.03 -14.81 30.50
CA TRP A 592 51.51 -14.14 31.70
C TRP A 592 53.00 -13.82 31.55
N SER A 593 53.37 -12.55 31.75
CA SER A 593 54.77 -12.14 31.82
C SER A 593 55.38 -12.64 33.13
N GLN A 594 55.92 -13.87 33.11
CA GLN A 594 56.54 -14.51 34.28
C GLN A 594 57.95 -13.98 34.51
N THR A 595 58.29 -13.64 35.76
CA THR A 595 59.62 -13.15 36.11
C THR A 595 60.34 -14.02 37.14
N TYR A 596 61.48 -14.60 36.74
CA TYR A 596 62.61 -14.90 37.64
C TYR A 596 63.47 -13.61 37.73
N PRO A 597 64.29 -13.36 38.78
CA PRO A 597 65.05 -12.10 38.96
C PRO A 597 65.95 -11.57 37.82
N ASN A 598 65.93 -12.14 36.60
CA ASN A 598 66.83 -11.79 35.50
C ASN A 598 66.18 -11.48 34.11
N ASN A 599 64.86 -11.33 33.93
CA ASN A 599 64.28 -10.75 32.68
C ASN A 599 62.75 -10.51 32.77
N PRO A 600 62.14 -9.72 31.86
CA PRO A 600 62.32 -8.29 31.66
C PRO A 600 61.30 -7.49 32.48
N VAL A 601 61.75 -6.39 33.09
CA VAL A 601 60.89 -5.37 33.69
C VAL A 601 60.55 -4.26 32.69
N THR A 602 60.76 -4.54 31.40
CA THR A 602 60.60 -3.60 30.30
C THR A 602 59.99 -4.29 29.08
N ASN A 603 59.15 -3.62 28.31
CA ASN A 603 58.40 -4.14 27.17
C ASN A 603 57.63 -5.42 27.54
N LEU A 604 56.80 -5.34 28.59
CA LEU A 604 55.93 -6.45 28.97
C LEU A 604 55.04 -6.86 27.80
N ARG A 605 54.63 -8.13 27.78
CA ARG A 605 53.83 -8.67 26.68
C ARG A 605 52.35 -8.65 27.01
N ASP A 606 51.56 -8.43 25.99
CA ASP A 606 50.10 -8.54 26.05
C ASP A 606 49.64 -10.00 26.10
N ALA A 607 48.33 -10.19 26.23
CA ALA A 607 47.65 -11.48 26.31
C ALA A 607 47.88 -12.40 25.09
N LEU A 608 48.28 -11.86 23.94
CA LEU A 608 48.57 -12.58 22.70
C LEU A 608 50.09 -12.81 22.50
N GLY A 609 50.91 -12.31 23.43
CA GLY A 609 52.36 -12.38 23.38
C GLY A 609 53.03 -11.30 22.51
N GLY A 610 52.29 -10.27 22.09
CA GLY A 610 52.83 -9.08 21.43
C GLY A 610 53.66 -8.22 22.39
N ALA A 611 54.53 -7.37 21.86
CA ALA A 611 55.35 -6.47 22.69
C ALA A 611 54.60 -5.17 22.95
N THR A 612 54.49 -4.76 24.22
CA THR A 612 53.89 -3.47 24.60
C THR A 612 54.97 -2.45 24.97
N SER A 613 54.60 -1.18 25.13
CA SER A 613 55.46 -0.14 25.72
C SER A 613 55.59 -0.25 27.24
N LEU A 614 54.77 -1.08 27.89
CA LEU A 614 54.60 -1.10 29.32
C LEU A 614 55.85 -1.65 30.02
N ASP A 615 56.34 -0.86 30.97
CA ASP A 615 57.50 -1.15 31.81
C ASP A 615 57.08 -1.19 33.29
N ILE A 616 57.83 -1.90 34.11
CA ILE A 616 57.61 -1.93 35.56
C ILE A 616 58.90 -1.66 36.34
N SER A 617 58.74 -1.15 37.55
CA SER A 617 59.77 -1.17 38.58
C SER A 617 59.13 -1.56 39.91
N TYR A 618 59.88 -2.18 40.80
CA TYR A 618 59.35 -2.64 42.07
C TYR A 618 60.31 -2.39 43.22
N SER A 619 59.76 -2.24 44.42
CA SER A 619 60.50 -2.06 45.66
C SER A 619 59.84 -2.81 46.82
N SER A 620 60.64 -3.25 47.79
CA SER A 620 60.15 -3.89 49.01
C SER A 620 61.03 -3.49 50.20
N THR A 621 60.39 -3.35 51.37
CA THR A 621 61.06 -2.97 52.63
C THR A 621 62.16 -3.94 53.05
N ASN A 622 62.02 -5.23 52.75
CA ASN A 622 63.02 -6.25 53.10
C ASN A 622 63.95 -6.61 51.93
N GLY A 623 63.81 -5.96 50.77
CA GLY A 623 64.64 -6.19 49.58
C GLY A 623 64.67 -7.65 49.08
N GLY A 624 63.79 -8.49 49.60
CA GLY A 624 63.82 -9.93 49.43
C GLY A 624 62.50 -10.44 48.85
N TYR A 625 62.59 -11.43 47.99
CA TYR A 625 61.46 -12.15 47.41
C TYR A 625 61.31 -13.49 48.12
N TRP A 626 60.08 -13.96 48.22
CA TRP A 626 59.79 -15.26 48.82
C TRP A 626 58.91 -16.06 47.89
N MET A 627 59.47 -17.16 47.40
CA MET A 627 58.69 -18.25 46.84
C MET A 627 58.30 -19.15 47.99
N GLN A 628 57.03 -19.15 48.32
CA GLN A 628 56.51 -20.02 49.36
C GLN A 628 55.66 -21.05 48.62
N GLY A 629 56.06 -22.32 48.64
CA GLY A 629 55.20 -23.44 48.24
C GLY A 629 54.09 -23.70 49.27
N SER A 630 53.56 -22.61 49.81
CA SER A 630 52.51 -22.59 50.80
C SER A 630 51.24 -22.22 50.08
N HIS A 631 50.30 -23.14 50.10
CA HIS A 631 48.89 -22.81 50.10
C HIS A 631 48.68 -21.53 50.94
N PRO A 632 47.93 -20.54 50.45
CA PRO A 632 47.47 -19.46 51.31
C PRO A 632 46.79 -20.14 52.51
N GLY A 633 47.22 -19.76 53.71
CA GLY A 633 47.16 -20.64 54.88
C GLY A 633 45.81 -21.30 55.13
N GLN A 634 45.86 -22.45 55.80
CA GLN A 634 44.67 -23.19 56.22
C GLN A 634 43.84 -22.33 57.18
N ASP A 635 42.56 -22.15 56.87
CA ASP A 635 41.66 -21.40 57.73
C ASP A 635 41.38 -22.15 59.03
N SER A 636 40.79 -21.43 59.99
CA SER A 636 40.55 -21.97 61.34
C SER A 636 39.62 -23.20 61.37
N ASP A 637 38.92 -23.49 60.28
CA ASP A 637 38.07 -24.66 60.06
C ASP A 637 38.77 -25.81 59.31
N GLY A 638 39.98 -25.60 58.80
CA GLY A 638 40.77 -26.61 58.12
C GLY A 638 40.70 -26.57 56.58
N SER A 639 39.96 -25.64 55.97
CA SER A 639 39.96 -25.45 54.50
C SER A 639 41.23 -24.72 54.05
N TRP A 640 41.64 -24.92 52.79
CA TRP A 640 42.77 -24.22 52.19
C TRP A 640 42.26 -23.17 51.22
N ASN A 641 42.77 -21.95 51.30
CA ASN A 641 42.51 -20.91 50.31
C ASN A 641 42.98 -21.36 48.90
N LYS A 642 42.25 -21.01 47.83
CA LYS A 642 42.64 -21.34 46.44
C LYS A 642 43.99 -20.72 46.04
N GLU A 643 44.77 -21.46 45.26
CA GLU A 643 46.08 -21.04 44.72
C GLU A 643 45.91 -20.12 43.50
N MET A 644 45.85 -18.79 43.68
CA MET A 644 45.89 -17.90 42.51
C MET A 644 47.30 -17.76 41.92
N LEU A 645 48.35 -17.59 42.75
CA LEU A 645 49.75 -17.39 42.32
C LEU A 645 50.75 -17.88 43.40
N ASN A 646 51.77 -18.65 43.02
CA ASN A 646 52.69 -19.35 43.96
C ASN A 646 53.93 -18.53 44.43
N GLY A 647 53.83 -17.19 44.44
CA GLY A 647 54.91 -16.33 44.91
C GLY A 647 54.50 -14.87 45.07
N TYR A 648 55.27 -14.11 45.84
CA TYR A 648 55.01 -12.70 46.09
C TYR A 648 56.29 -11.87 46.35
N LEU A 649 56.22 -10.59 46.00
CA LEU A 649 57.15 -9.55 46.42
C LEU A 649 56.97 -9.28 47.92
N ASN A 650 57.82 -9.88 48.76
CA ASN A 650 57.62 -9.88 50.21
C ASN A 650 57.83 -8.50 50.85
N ALA A 651 56.80 -7.97 51.48
CA ALA A 651 56.80 -6.71 52.22
C ALA A 651 57.54 -6.80 53.58
N GLY A 652 57.69 -8.00 54.15
CA GLY A 652 58.34 -8.24 55.43
C GLY A 652 57.43 -8.16 56.65
N GLY A 653 58.03 -8.23 57.85
CA GLY A 653 57.33 -8.00 59.11
C GLY A 653 57.05 -6.51 59.32
N GLY A 654 55.83 -6.06 59.06
CA GLY A 654 55.41 -4.66 59.21
C GLY A 654 55.91 -3.71 58.11
N GLY A 655 56.26 -4.23 56.93
CA GLY A 655 56.75 -3.44 55.80
C GLY A 655 55.76 -3.32 54.65
N SER A 656 56.20 -2.68 53.57
CA SER A 656 55.46 -2.49 52.32
C SER A 656 56.23 -3.00 51.10
N SER A 657 55.48 -3.42 50.08
CA SER A 657 55.94 -3.69 48.71
C SER A 657 55.20 -2.80 47.75
N SER A 658 55.89 -2.26 46.75
CA SER A 658 55.29 -1.40 45.72
C SER A 658 55.72 -1.84 44.33
N VAL A 659 54.80 -1.74 43.38
CA VAL A 659 55.05 -1.88 41.94
C VAL A 659 54.63 -0.57 41.29
N THR A 660 55.53 0.02 40.50
CA THR A 660 55.27 1.17 39.65
C THR A 660 55.26 0.70 38.20
N ILE A 661 54.14 0.92 37.53
CA ILE A 661 53.86 0.59 36.15
C ILE A 661 54.01 1.89 35.35
N THR A 662 54.82 1.88 34.30
CA THR A 662 55.10 3.05 33.45
C THR A 662 54.85 2.72 31.99
N GLU A 663 54.65 3.74 31.16
CA GLU A 663 54.38 3.61 29.72
C GLU A 663 53.14 2.76 29.43
N ILE A 664 52.10 2.90 30.26
CA ILE A 664 50.82 2.20 30.13
C ILE A 664 50.18 2.56 28.78
N PRO A 665 49.90 1.58 27.90
CA PRO A 665 49.50 1.82 26.50
C PRO A 665 48.01 2.13 26.31
N HIS A 666 47.27 2.39 27.40
CA HIS A 666 45.81 2.58 27.38
C HIS A 666 45.42 3.97 27.91
N GLY A 667 44.43 4.61 27.29
CA GLY A 667 43.92 5.92 27.71
C GLY A 667 43.18 5.88 29.05
N THR A 668 42.37 4.85 29.23
CA THR A 668 41.67 4.47 30.47
C THR A 668 41.85 2.96 30.68
N TYR A 669 42.07 2.52 31.91
CA TYR A 669 42.30 1.11 32.23
C TYR A 669 41.86 0.75 33.64
N ASP A 670 41.53 -0.52 33.82
CA ASP A 670 41.33 -1.16 35.11
C ASP A 670 42.63 -1.84 35.52
N LEU A 671 43.00 -1.70 36.80
CA LEU A 671 44.17 -2.32 37.38
C LEU A 671 43.76 -3.34 38.44
N TYR A 672 43.98 -4.61 38.12
CA TYR A 672 43.78 -5.73 39.03
C TYR A 672 45.09 -6.04 39.76
N VAL A 673 45.05 -6.12 41.08
CA VAL A 673 46.23 -6.33 41.93
C VAL A 673 46.00 -7.56 42.79
N TYR A 674 46.83 -8.57 42.59
CA TYR A 674 46.82 -9.81 43.35
C TYR A 674 47.83 -9.72 44.49
N PHE A 675 47.41 -10.11 45.70
CA PHE A 675 48.25 -10.03 46.89
C PHE A 675 47.96 -11.17 47.86
N SER A 676 48.96 -11.51 48.67
CA SER A 676 48.83 -12.54 49.71
C SER A 676 48.46 -11.92 51.06
N SER A 677 47.57 -12.54 51.84
CA SER A 677 47.29 -12.14 53.23
C SER A 677 48.12 -12.92 54.24
N ASP A 678 48.28 -12.36 55.46
CA ASP A 678 48.93 -13.10 56.55
C ASP A 678 47.99 -14.14 57.15
N THR A 679 48.45 -15.21 57.81
CA THR A 679 47.56 -16.28 58.31
C THR A 679 46.91 -15.99 59.68
N ALA A 680 47.04 -14.78 60.21
CA ALA A 680 46.62 -14.44 61.58
C ALA A 680 45.49 -13.41 61.65
N ASN A 681 44.76 -13.23 60.54
CA ASN A 681 43.62 -12.32 60.42
C ASN A 681 43.91 -10.85 60.80
N ARG A 682 45.13 -10.38 60.54
CA ARG A 682 45.47 -8.96 60.74
C ARG A 682 45.16 -8.18 59.46
N GLU A 683 44.84 -6.91 59.63
CA GLU A 683 44.45 -6.03 58.54
C GLU A 683 45.67 -5.57 57.73
N GLY A 684 45.68 -5.91 56.44
CA GLY A 684 46.58 -5.35 55.44
C GLY A 684 45.86 -4.31 54.59
N ARG A 685 46.62 -3.57 53.77
CA ARG A 685 46.04 -2.63 52.80
C ARG A 685 46.78 -2.62 51.46
N VAL A 686 46.03 -2.33 50.40
CA VAL A 686 46.51 -2.09 49.04
C VAL A 686 46.07 -0.71 48.61
N SER A 687 46.96 0.11 48.08
CA SER A 687 46.63 1.47 47.64
C SER A 687 47.32 1.82 46.33
N ASP A 688 46.60 2.50 45.45
CA ASP A 688 47.11 3.12 44.21
C ASP A 688 47.61 4.57 44.45
N GLY A 689 47.61 5.03 45.70
CA GLY A 689 47.92 6.40 46.10
C GLY A 689 46.71 7.32 46.29
N THR A 690 45.54 6.98 45.74
CA THR A 690 44.30 7.77 45.84
C THR A 690 43.19 7.01 46.59
N SER A 691 43.07 5.73 46.28
CA SER A 691 42.13 4.77 46.85
C SER A 691 42.90 3.72 47.64
N THR A 692 42.28 3.20 48.70
CA THR A 692 42.87 2.18 49.56
C THR A 692 41.85 1.07 49.82
N TYR A 693 42.24 -0.15 49.50
CA TYR A 693 41.56 -1.39 49.83
C TYR A 693 42.15 -1.96 51.12
N PHE A 694 41.33 -2.20 52.14
CA PHE A 694 41.72 -2.86 53.39
C PHE A 694 41.24 -4.30 53.37
N PHE A 695 42.15 -5.24 53.62
CA PHE A 695 41.89 -6.66 53.55
C PHE A 695 42.30 -7.38 54.84
N ARG A 696 41.68 -8.53 55.08
CA ARG A 696 41.95 -9.43 56.19
C ARG A 696 41.92 -10.86 55.67
N THR A 697 42.61 -11.76 56.35
CA THR A 697 42.60 -13.20 56.03
C THR A 697 41.21 -13.80 56.16
N ILE A 698 40.45 -13.39 57.19
CA ILE A 698 39.12 -13.89 57.52
C ILE A 698 38.19 -12.70 57.83
N GLY A 699 37.20 -12.46 56.98
CA GLY A 699 36.16 -11.45 57.16
C GLY A 699 36.07 -10.41 56.03
N SER A 700 35.07 -9.53 56.09
CA SER A 700 34.76 -8.58 55.02
C SER A 700 35.84 -7.51 54.86
N ALA A 701 36.32 -7.33 53.62
CA ALA A 701 37.16 -6.21 53.24
C ALA A 701 36.38 -4.88 53.25
N SER A 702 37.08 -3.76 53.36
CA SER A 702 36.50 -2.42 53.31
C SER A 702 37.33 -1.49 52.43
N ILE A 703 36.68 -0.47 51.85
CA ILE A 703 37.31 0.43 50.88
C ILE A 703 37.20 1.88 51.35
N SER A 704 38.24 2.67 51.03
CA SER A 704 38.24 4.12 51.16
C SER A 704 38.76 4.76 49.86
N GLY A 705 37.92 5.54 49.16
CA GLY A 705 38.24 6.17 47.86
C GLY A 705 37.09 6.03 46.84
N ALA A 706 37.08 6.85 45.78
CA ALA A 706 36.01 6.86 44.77
C ALA A 706 36.18 5.81 43.65
N ASN A 707 37.40 5.37 43.37
CA ASN A 707 37.74 4.54 42.19
C ASN A 707 38.04 3.07 42.55
N ALA A 708 37.76 2.67 43.79
CA ALA A 708 37.90 1.30 44.24
C ALA A 708 36.51 0.72 44.47
N VAL A 709 36.16 -0.34 43.73
CA VAL A 709 34.87 -1.03 43.84
C VAL A 709 35.04 -2.29 44.67
N LEU A 710 34.22 -2.46 45.72
CA LEU A 710 34.15 -3.69 46.48
C LEU A 710 33.18 -4.61 45.75
N THR A 711 33.68 -5.46 44.87
CA THR A 711 32.91 -6.61 44.39
C THR A 711 33.26 -7.78 45.31
N PRO A 712 32.44 -8.12 46.32
CA PRO A 712 32.60 -9.40 46.99
C PRO A 712 32.40 -10.48 45.93
N THR A 713 33.45 -11.23 45.58
CA THR A 713 33.31 -12.31 44.62
C THR A 713 32.45 -13.40 45.26
N ASN A 714 31.32 -13.69 44.66
CA ASN A 714 30.52 -14.89 44.89
C ASN A 714 30.90 -16.00 43.90
N ASP A 715 32.04 -15.89 43.21
CA ASP A 715 32.31 -16.59 41.95
C ASP A 715 33.01 -17.96 42.10
N THR A 716 32.89 -18.59 43.27
CA THR A 716 33.43 -19.94 43.52
C THR A 716 32.39 -20.89 44.12
N VAL A 717 31.12 -20.80 43.70
CA VAL A 717 30.01 -21.62 44.26
C VAL A 717 29.96 -23.08 43.78
N ASP A 718 31.10 -23.69 43.43
CA ASP A 718 31.12 -25.14 43.15
C ASP A 718 31.37 -25.98 44.41
N ASP A 719 31.91 -25.42 45.50
CA ASP A 719 32.00 -26.09 46.81
C ASP A 719 31.67 -25.12 47.97
N PRO A 720 30.64 -25.38 48.80
CA PRO A 720 30.30 -24.56 49.96
C PRO A 720 31.34 -24.60 51.12
N GLN A 721 32.51 -25.23 50.94
CA GLN A 721 33.64 -25.24 51.88
C GLN A 721 34.84 -24.37 51.48
N ASP A 722 34.82 -23.73 50.30
CA ASP A 722 35.93 -22.93 49.80
C ASP A 722 35.73 -21.42 50.06
N ASP A 723 36.67 -20.79 50.77
CA ASP A 723 36.67 -19.34 51.03
C ASP A 723 37.32 -18.53 49.87
N LEU A 724 36.98 -17.24 49.82
CA LEU A 724 37.24 -16.30 48.73
C LEU A 724 38.71 -15.87 48.60
N ALA A 725 39.25 -15.80 47.38
CA ALA A 725 40.55 -15.18 47.11
C ALA A 725 40.47 -13.64 47.13
N ASN A 726 41.46 -12.96 47.73
CA ASN A 726 41.48 -11.49 47.86
C ASN A 726 42.37 -10.85 46.77
N TYR A 727 41.77 -10.02 45.91
CA TYR A 727 42.44 -9.11 44.98
C TYR A 727 41.79 -7.72 45.07
N ALA A 728 42.45 -6.70 44.54
CA ALA A 728 41.95 -5.32 44.51
C ALA A 728 41.83 -4.85 43.07
N VAL A 729 40.69 -4.26 42.73
CA VAL A 729 40.45 -3.63 41.43
C VAL A 729 40.40 -2.12 41.62
N PHE A 730 41.25 -1.42 40.89
CA PHE A 730 41.21 0.03 40.76
C PHE A 730 40.68 0.33 39.36
N ARG A 731 39.47 0.90 39.28
CA ARG A 731 38.78 1.11 38.00
C ARG A 731 39.00 2.49 37.43
N ASP A 732 38.82 2.59 36.12
CA ASP A 732 38.79 3.85 35.37
C ASP A 732 40.04 4.71 35.62
N LEU A 733 41.19 4.06 35.79
CA LEU A 733 42.46 4.75 35.98
C LEU A 733 42.91 5.40 34.66
N VAL A 734 43.51 6.57 34.76
CA VAL A 734 43.97 7.37 33.62
C VAL A 734 45.43 7.77 33.77
N GLY A 735 46.12 7.94 32.64
CA GLY A 735 47.52 8.34 32.58
C GLY A 735 48.49 7.19 32.33
N THR A 736 49.75 7.52 32.07
CA THR A 736 50.75 6.55 31.59
C THR A 736 51.60 5.92 32.69
N GLU A 737 51.35 6.26 33.96
CA GLU A 737 52.09 5.75 35.11
C GLU A 737 51.13 5.50 36.28
N GLN A 738 51.29 4.35 36.94
CA GLN A 738 50.53 3.99 38.15
C GLN A 738 51.40 3.23 39.14
N THR A 739 51.38 3.67 40.40
CA THR A 739 52.06 2.95 41.49
C THR A 739 51.04 2.31 42.41
N VAL A 740 51.21 1.03 42.69
CA VAL A 740 50.43 0.31 43.71
C VAL A 740 51.35 -0.11 44.85
N THR A 741 50.88 0.08 46.07
CA THR A 741 51.58 -0.27 47.30
C THR A 741 50.73 -1.18 48.16
N VAL A 742 51.28 -2.34 48.51
CA VAL A 742 50.71 -3.29 49.48
C VAL A 742 51.48 -3.19 50.79
N THR A 743 50.77 -2.95 51.89
CA THR A 743 51.33 -2.91 53.26
C THR A 743 50.68 -4.01 54.09
N ILE A 744 51.50 -4.88 54.68
CA ILE A 744 50.99 -6.03 55.45
C ILE A 744 51.68 -6.07 56.83
N PRO A 745 50.95 -6.36 57.91
CA PRO A 745 51.51 -6.43 59.26
C PRO A 745 52.61 -7.48 59.43
N ASN A 746 52.56 -8.61 58.69
CA ASN A 746 53.56 -9.68 58.84
C ASN A 746 53.55 -10.73 57.71
N PHE A 747 54.60 -10.74 56.88
CA PHE A 747 54.86 -11.67 55.76
C PHE A 747 53.74 -11.72 54.70
N GLY A 748 54.10 -11.36 53.47
CA GLY A 748 53.18 -11.31 52.32
C GLY A 748 53.55 -10.16 51.39
N GLY A 749 52.83 -9.98 50.28
CA GLY A 749 52.96 -8.79 49.43
C GLY A 749 52.27 -8.94 48.08
N ILE A 750 52.81 -8.31 47.03
CA ILE A 750 52.21 -8.31 45.68
C ILE A 750 52.57 -9.63 44.98
N ALA A 751 51.57 -10.39 44.56
CA ALA A 751 51.72 -11.64 43.83
C ALA A 751 51.70 -11.45 42.30
N GLY A 752 50.94 -10.45 41.82
CA GLY A 752 50.84 -10.11 40.40
C GLY A 752 49.90 -8.94 40.17
N PHE A 753 49.76 -8.53 38.91
CA PHE A 753 48.75 -7.56 38.48
C PHE A 753 48.32 -7.81 37.03
N GLN A 754 47.16 -7.26 36.65
CA GLN A 754 46.73 -7.11 35.26
C GLN A 754 46.38 -5.65 34.99
N VAL A 755 46.87 -5.12 33.87
CA VAL A 755 46.40 -3.87 33.29
C VAL A 755 45.45 -4.22 32.17
N VAL A 756 44.17 -3.88 32.35
CA VAL A 756 43.09 -4.23 31.42
C VAL A 756 42.57 -2.93 30.82
N PRO A 757 42.58 -2.75 29.49
CA PRO A 757 41.97 -1.57 28.90
C PRO A 757 40.46 -1.57 29.22
N VAL A 758 39.96 -0.47 29.79
CA VAL A 758 38.50 -0.28 29.90
C VAL A 758 38.01 -0.05 28.48
N ASN A 759 37.15 -0.94 28.02
CA ASN A 759 36.58 -0.87 26.68
C ASN A 759 35.47 0.19 26.67
N ASP A 760 35.84 1.46 26.84
CA ASP A 760 34.96 2.63 26.57
C ASP A 760 34.91 2.91 25.06
N GLY A 761 34.79 1.84 24.27
CA GLY A 761 34.48 1.97 22.86
C GLY A 761 33.09 2.60 22.70
N PRO A 762 32.86 3.37 21.63
CA PRO A 762 31.53 3.85 21.32
C PRO A 762 30.56 2.65 21.17
N GLY A 763 29.31 2.81 21.58
CA GLY A 763 28.34 1.69 21.64
C GLY A 763 26.89 2.17 21.82
N ILE A 764 25.96 1.22 21.93
CA ILE A 764 24.54 1.47 22.20
C ILE A 764 24.18 0.80 23.53
N SER A 765 23.75 1.59 24.51
CA SER A 765 23.36 1.11 25.84
C SER A 765 21.88 0.78 25.96
N ASP A 766 21.00 1.53 25.27
CA ASP A 766 19.56 1.25 25.20
C ASP A 766 19.14 1.11 23.74
N GLN A 767 18.46 0.01 23.45
CA GLN A 767 17.98 -0.35 22.13
C GLN A 767 16.54 0.14 21.91
N PRO A 768 16.09 0.32 20.66
CA PRO A 768 14.70 0.64 20.40
C PRO A 768 13.79 -0.55 20.68
N ASP A 769 12.70 -0.28 21.41
CA ASP A 769 11.70 -1.28 21.76
C ASP A 769 10.68 -1.50 20.62
N PRO A 770 10.17 -2.73 20.42
CA PRO A 770 9.05 -2.98 19.51
C PRO A 770 7.78 -2.29 20.03
N VAL A 771 6.94 -1.82 19.11
CA VAL A 771 5.70 -1.10 19.44
C VAL A 771 4.53 -1.68 18.66
N SER A 772 3.43 -1.96 19.36
CA SER A 772 2.14 -2.34 18.76
C SER A 772 1.10 -1.28 19.11
N LEU A 773 0.45 -0.69 18.11
CA LEU A 773 -0.52 0.39 18.30
C LEU A 773 -1.63 0.34 17.24
N LEU A 774 -2.80 0.89 17.57
CA LEU A 774 -3.89 1.07 16.60
C LEU A 774 -3.52 2.12 15.55
N ALA A 775 -4.06 1.96 14.33
CA ALA A 775 -3.96 2.97 13.27
C ALA A 775 -4.39 4.37 13.75
N GLY A 776 -3.72 5.42 13.27
CA GLY A 776 -3.94 6.82 13.66
C GLY A 776 -3.16 7.30 14.89
N ASN A 777 -2.57 6.39 15.68
CA ASN A 777 -1.68 6.76 16.80
C ASN A 777 -0.26 7.13 16.32
N THR A 778 0.61 7.48 17.26
CA THR A 778 2.00 7.89 17.00
C THR A 778 2.99 6.82 17.46
N VAL A 779 3.90 6.40 16.58
CA VAL A 779 5.07 5.57 16.95
C VAL A 779 6.18 6.46 17.50
N GLN A 780 6.84 5.97 18.55
CA GLN A 780 8.06 6.54 19.11
C GLN A 780 9.08 5.41 19.26
N LEU A 781 10.24 5.51 18.60
CA LEU A 781 11.37 4.59 18.75
C LEU A 781 12.59 5.40 19.19
N GLY A 782 13.34 4.92 20.19
CA GLY A 782 14.49 5.63 20.75
C GLY A 782 15.73 4.75 20.91
N VAL A 783 16.91 5.35 20.86
CA VAL A 783 18.20 4.67 21.11
C VAL A 783 19.07 5.52 22.02
N VAL A 784 19.91 4.90 22.86
CA VAL A 784 20.92 5.60 23.66
C VAL A 784 22.32 5.13 23.28
N ALA A 785 23.15 6.03 22.77
CA ALA A 785 24.55 5.77 22.43
C ALA A 785 25.51 6.18 23.57
N THR A 786 26.60 5.43 23.75
CA THR A 786 27.63 5.64 24.78
C THR A 786 29.03 5.76 24.16
N GLY A 787 29.95 6.44 24.83
CA GLY A 787 31.40 6.44 24.53
C GLY A 787 32.00 7.71 23.90
N SER A 788 31.30 8.41 23.00
CA SER A 788 31.80 9.65 22.34
C SER A 788 30.96 10.89 22.68
N GLU A 789 31.52 12.08 22.50
CA GLU A 789 30.78 13.35 22.64
C GLU A 789 30.02 13.78 21.36
N ASN A 790 30.19 13.09 20.21
CA ASN A 790 29.61 13.53 18.93
C ASN A 790 29.16 12.35 18.04
N PHE A 791 27.87 12.04 18.09
CA PHE A 791 27.23 11.00 17.29
C PHE A 791 26.34 11.56 16.17
N SER A 792 26.34 10.91 15.02
CA SER A 792 25.32 11.08 13.98
C SER A 792 24.42 9.84 13.90
N TYR A 793 23.15 10.03 13.54
CA TYR A 793 22.11 9.00 13.51
C TYR A 793 21.46 8.95 12.13
N GLN A 794 21.09 7.76 11.67
CA GLN A 794 20.24 7.57 10.50
C GLN A 794 19.32 6.37 10.71
N TRP A 795 18.00 6.61 10.72
CA TRP A 795 16.99 5.57 10.80
C TRP A 795 16.71 4.95 9.43
N PHE A 796 16.44 3.65 9.44
CA PHE A 796 16.12 2.84 8.28
C PHE A 796 14.84 2.04 8.53
N LYS A 797 14.06 1.87 7.47
CA LYS A 797 13.00 0.85 7.40
C LYS A 797 13.52 -0.34 6.59
N VAL A 798 13.42 -1.53 7.16
CA VAL A 798 13.89 -2.78 6.53
C VAL A 798 13.05 -3.12 5.31
N SER A 799 13.68 -3.51 4.20
CA SER A 799 12.98 -3.96 2.98
C SER A 799 13.74 -5.05 2.24
N GLY A 800 13.03 -6.02 1.66
CA GLY A 800 13.63 -7.17 0.94
C GLY A 800 14.44 -6.82 -0.31
N GLY A 801 14.35 -5.57 -0.80
CA GLY A 801 15.14 -5.04 -1.93
C GLY A 801 16.30 -4.12 -1.51
N GLY A 802 16.54 -3.96 -0.20
CA GLY A 802 17.53 -3.06 0.39
C GLY A 802 16.89 -2.08 1.38
N ASP A 803 17.55 -1.84 2.51
CA ASP A 803 17.01 -1.02 3.59
C ASP A 803 16.86 0.45 3.17
N VAL A 804 15.69 1.04 3.46
CA VAL A 804 15.34 2.40 3.03
C VAL A 804 15.68 3.39 4.13
N ALA A 805 16.60 4.32 3.87
CA ALA A 805 16.89 5.43 4.77
C ALA A 805 15.67 6.36 4.91
N LEU A 806 15.20 6.57 6.13
CA LEU A 806 14.10 7.49 6.41
C LEU A 806 14.56 8.94 6.30
N ALA A 807 13.64 9.81 5.86
CA ALA A 807 13.87 11.24 5.75
C ALA A 807 12.80 12.01 6.51
N ASN A 808 13.20 13.12 7.12
CA ASN A 808 12.25 14.02 7.80
C ASN A 808 11.32 14.68 6.78
N GLY A 809 10.00 14.60 7.01
CA GLY A 809 8.98 15.19 6.14
C GLY A 809 7.62 14.52 6.28
N GLY A 810 6.55 15.29 6.08
CA GLY A 810 5.18 14.78 6.23
C GLY A 810 4.89 14.29 7.65
N ARG A 811 4.67 12.98 7.79
CA ARG A 811 4.33 12.29 9.05
C ARG A 811 5.54 11.86 9.87
N ILE A 812 6.75 11.86 9.29
CA ILE A 812 7.98 11.34 9.89
C ILE A 812 8.87 12.49 10.38
N SER A 813 9.31 12.42 11.64
CA SER A 813 10.28 13.33 12.26
C SER A 813 11.32 12.53 13.07
N GLY A 814 12.53 13.07 13.22
CA GLY A 814 13.60 12.44 13.98
C GLY A 814 14.39 11.35 13.24
N ALA A 815 14.25 11.25 11.91
CA ALA A 815 14.95 10.25 11.09
C ALA A 815 16.49 10.31 11.15
N THR A 816 17.04 11.43 11.64
CA THR A 816 18.49 11.63 11.86
C THR A 816 18.83 12.00 13.30
N SER A 817 18.01 11.57 14.26
CA SER A 817 18.23 11.74 15.70
C SER A 817 18.14 10.42 16.45
N ALA A 818 18.43 10.45 17.76
CA ALA A 818 18.29 9.31 18.65
C ALA A 818 16.83 8.81 18.75
N ASP A 819 15.86 9.70 18.61
CA ASP A 819 14.44 9.39 18.65
C ASP A 819 13.80 9.58 17.27
N LEU A 820 13.01 8.60 16.83
CA LEU A 820 12.19 8.60 15.62
C LEU A 820 10.70 8.65 16.00
N GLU A 821 9.98 9.56 15.37
CA GLU A 821 8.53 9.72 15.53
C GLU A 821 7.81 9.58 14.18
N ILE A 822 6.72 8.79 14.17
CA ILE A 822 5.81 8.65 13.02
C ILE A 822 4.39 8.93 13.51
N THR A 823 3.82 10.05 13.06
CA THR A 823 2.48 10.51 13.46
C THR A 823 1.39 9.96 12.56
N GLY A 824 0.24 9.58 13.13
CA GLY A 824 -0.90 9.10 12.36
C GLY A 824 -0.57 7.85 11.55
N VAL A 825 -0.13 6.78 12.23
CA VAL A 825 0.33 5.56 11.55
C VAL A 825 -0.79 4.88 10.78
N THR A 826 -0.41 4.24 9.69
CA THR A 826 -1.26 3.47 8.79
C THR A 826 -0.69 2.07 8.65
N SER A 827 -1.44 1.12 8.07
CA SER A 827 -0.95 -0.23 7.79
C SER A 827 0.37 -0.24 7.00
N SER A 828 0.60 0.77 6.15
CA SER A 828 1.86 0.92 5.38
C SER A 828 3.10 1.25 6.23
N ASP A 829 2.92 1.73 7.46
CA ASP A 829 4.01 2.04 8.40
C ASP A 829 4.43 0.82 9.22
N ALA A 830 3.65 -0.27 9.20
CA ALA A 830 4.07 -1.54 9.79
C ALA A 830 5.37 -2.04 9.15
N GLY A 831 6.19 -2.71 9.95
CA GLY A 831 7.46 -3.26 9.51
C GLY A 831 8.57 -3.08 10.55
N GLN A 832 9.79 -3.36 10.12
CA GLN A 832 10.97 -3.39 10.97
C GLN A 832 11.81 -2.12 10.78
N TYR A 833 12.32 -1.58 11.88
CA TYR A 833 13.09 -0.33 11.92
C TYR A 833 14.37 -0.52 12.72
N TYR A 834 15.44 0.14 12.31
CA TYR A 834 16.67 0.23 13.09
C TYR A 834 17.39 1.56 12.80
N VAL A 835 18.35 1.91 13.64
CA VAL A 835 19.16 3.12 13.50
C VAL A 835 20.64 2.78 13.42
N VAL A 836 21.34 3.47 12.52
CA VAL A 836 22.80 3.48 12.47
C VAL A 836 23.31 4.71 13.21
N VAL A 837 24.17 4.49 14.19
CA VAL A 837 24.86 5.50 14.99
C VAL A 837 26.33 5.54 14.55
N THR A 838 26.85 6.71 14.20
CA THR A 838 28.25 6.89 13.80
C THR A 838 28.97 7.76 14.82
N ASP A 839 30.11 7.29 15.33
CA ASP A 839 31.04 8.11 16.10
C ASP A 839 31.92 8.94 15.14
N GLU A 840 31.64 10.24 15.09
CA GLU A 840 32.32 11.21 14.23
C GLU A 840 33.71 11.63 14.74
N THR A 841 34.11 11.18 15.94
CA THR A 841 35.40 11.51 16.57
C THR A 841 36.49 10.46 16.32
N SER A 842 36.10 9.28 15.82
CA SER A 842 36.98 8.14 15.54
C SER A 842 37.62 8.19 14.14
N ALA A 843 38.84 7.68 13.99
CA ALA A 843 39.55 7.59 12.70
C ALA A 843 40.20 6.21 12.52
N PRO A 844 39.64 5.32 11.66
CA PRO A 844 38.46 5.52 10.82
C PRO A 844 37.16 5.67 11.62
N LEU A 845 36.13 6.27 11.00
CA LEU A 845 34.79 6.40 11.59
C LEU A 845 34.26 5.02 11.99
N ILE A 846 33.71 4.92 13.19
CA ILE A 846 33.13 3.70 13.73
C ILE A 846 31.61 3.85 13.73
N THR A 847 30.92 2.86 13.15
CA THR A 847 29.45 2.82 13.04
C THR A 847 28.90 1.62 13.79
N PHE A 848 27.81 1.83 14.52
CA PHE A 848 27.05 0.82 15.25
C PHE A 848 25.63 0.85 14.74
N ALA A 849 24.99 -0.30 14.60
CA ALA A 849 23.58 -0.36 14.27
C ALA A 849 22.82 -0.98 15.43
N SER A 850 21.67 -0.39 15.75
CA SER A 850 20.79 -0.89 16.82
C SER A 850 20.27 -2.29 16.49
N THR A 851 19.65 -2.93 17.48
CA THR A 851 18.71 -4.02 17.23
C THR A 851 17.51 -3.49 16.45
N VAL A 852 16.81 -4.39 15.78
CA VAL A 852 15.60 -4.07 15.03
C VAL A 852 14.41 -3.98 15.98
N ALA A 853 13.64 -2.90 15.87
CA ALA A 853 12.34 -2.74 16.50
C ALA A 853 11.24 -3.02 15.48
N THR A 854 10.29 -3.89 15.85
CA THR A 854 9.10 -4.16 15.04
C THR A 854 8.00 -3.15 15.39
N VAL A 855 7.47 -2.48 14.38
CA VAL A 855 6.24 -1.68 14.48
C VAL A 855 5.08 -2.50 13.92
N SER A 856 4.14 -2.85 14.80
CA SER A 856 2.90 -3.53 14.44
C SER A 856 1.75 -2.53 14.48
N VAL A 857 0.96 -2.49 13.42
CA VAL A 857 -0.25 -1.66 13.35
C VAL A 857 -1.45 -2.59 13.51
N LEU A 858 -2.21 -2.39 14.59
CA LEU A 858 -3.38 -3.17 14.96
C LEU A 858 -4.65 -2.56 14.35
N ASP A 859 -5.61 -3.41 14.00
CA ASP A 859 -6.82 -2.99 13.28
C ASP A 859 -7.84 -2.31 14.22
N PHE A 860 -8.38 -3.06 15.18
CA PHE A 860 -9.31 -2.58 16.21
C PHE A 860 -9.26 -3.48 17.46
N GLU A 861 -9.89 -3.04 18.56
CA GLU A 861 -9.93 -3.78 19.83
C GLU A 861 -11.15 -4.68 19.97
N ILE A 862 -10.94 -5.85 20.55
CA ILE A 862 -11.98 -6.79 20.96
C ILE A 862 -12.01 -6.81 22.48
N THR A 863 -13.18 -6.55 23.05
CA THR A 863 -13.37 -6.60 24.51
C THR A 863 -14.26 -7.77 24.90
N SER A 864 -14.26 -8.14 26.18
CA SER A 864 -15.19 -9.11 26.73
C SER A 864 -15.95 -8.56 27.92
N SER A 865 -17.21 -8.93 28.05
CA SER A 865 -18.05 -8.56 29.18
C SER A 865 -18.82 -9.77 29.71
N THR A 866 -19.06 -9.82 31.02
CA THR A 866 -20.04 -10.75 31.62
C THR A 866 -21.43 -10.15 31.76
N ILE A 867 -21.56 -8.87 31.43
CA ILE A 867 -22.81 -8.11 31.46
C ILE A 867 -23.42 -8.22 30.07
N GLN A 868 -24.67 -8.66 30.00
CA GLN A 868 -25.45 -8.67 28.77
C GLN A 868 -25.53 -7.25 28.20
N PRO A 869 -25.33 -7.06 26.89
CA PRO A 869 -25.59 -5.80 26.23
C PRO A 869 -26.98 -5.29 26.60
N GLN A 870 -27.15 -3.97 26.75
CA GLN A 870 -28.48 -3.38 26.91
C GLN A 870 -29.25 -3.59 25.60
N VAL A 871 -30.03 -4.66 25.56
CA VAL A 871 -31.04 -4.92 24.53
C VAL A 871 -32.38 -4.35 25.01
N ASP A 872 -33.28 -4.00 24.09
CA ASP A 872 -34.61 -3.51 24.43
C ASP A 872 -35.34 -4.54 25.33
N PRO A 873 -36.14 -4.13 26.33
CA PRO A 873 -37.00 -5.02 27.12
C PRO A 873 -37.92 -5.96 26.29
N ASP A 874 -38.25 -5.62 25.04
CA ASP A 874 -38.98 -6.52 24.12
C ASP A 874 -38.07 -7.67 23.60
N ASP A 875 -36.75 -7.47 23.58
CA ASP A 875 -35.73 -8.43 23.13
C ASP A 875 -35.09 -9.25 24.27
N GLU A 876 -35.36 -8.89 25.54
CA GLU A 876 -34.89 -9.65 26.71
C GLU A 876 -35.34 -11.14 26.70
N SER A 877 -36.37 -11.48 25.91
CA SER A 877 -36.88 -12.85 25.77
C SER A 877 -36.02 -13.78 24.89
N PHE A 878 -35.07 -13.24 24.11
CA PHE A 878 -34.22 -14.03 23.21
C PHE A 878 -32.91 -14.52 23.82
N PHE A 879 -32.54 -14.05 25.02
CA PHE A 879 -31.25 -14.35 25.65
C PHE A 879 -31.29 -15.18 26.96
N PRO A 880 -32.44 -15.72 27.42
CA PRO A 880 -32.37 -16.91 28.26
C PRO A 880 -33.47 -17.98 27.99
N GLY A 881 -33.01 -19.19 27.64
CA GLY A 881 -33.64 -20.44 28.05
C GLY A 881 -34.80 -20.97 27.20
N THR A 882 -34.51 -22.01 26.43
CA THR A 882 -35.47 -22.97 25.84
C THR A 882 -36.50 -22.39 24.87
N VAL A 883 -36.15 -22.22 23.59
CA VAL A 883 -37.16 -22.33 22.52
C VAL A 883 -36.56 -23.05 21.33
N ALA A 884 -37.20 -24.16 20.97
CA ALA A 884 -36.98 -24.85 19.70
C ALA A 884 -37.85 -24.18 18.64
N ASP A 885 -37.27 -23.97 17.46
CA ASP A 885 -37.93 -23.76 16.17
C ASP A 885 -38.42 -22.34 15.80
N ALA A 886 -37.81 -21.84 14.73
CA ALA A 886 -38.37 -21.13 13.55
C ALA A 886 -39.20 -19.84 13.70
N ASP A 887 -38.73 -18.86 12.91
CA ASP A 887 -39.48 -17.80 12.22
C ASP A 887 -40.07 -16.68 13.09
N ASN A 888 -39.40 -15.52 13.17
CA ASN A 888 -40.08 -14.25 13.45
C ASN A 888 -39.39 -13.05 12.79
N ILE A 889 -39.95 -12.65 11.65
CA ILE A 889 -39.96 -11.27 11.17
C ILE A 889 -41.05 -10.56 11.98
N ASP A 890 -40.71 -9.61 12.84
CA ASP A 890 -41.72 -8.68 13.36
C ASP A 890 -41.59 -7.31 12.68
N ALA A 891 -42.74 -6.76 12.29
CA ALA A 891 -42.91 -5.50 11.59
C ALA A 891 -43.07 -4.33 12.58
N GLY A 892 -42.47 -4.43 13.76
CA GLY A 892 -42.48 -3.43 14.82
C GLY A 892 -41.15 -2.71 14.90
N TYR A 893 -41.18 -1.38 14.91
CA TYR A 893 -40.03 -0.49 14.96
C TYR A 893 -39.15 -0.69 16.22
N ASP A 894 -38.04 -1.41 16.10
CA ASP A 894 -36.78 -1.04 16.76
C ASP A 894 -35.74 -0.75 15.67
N PRO A 895 -35.29 0.51 15.51
CA PRO A 895 -34.28 0.87 14.50
C PRO A 895 -32.84 0.53 14.90
N HIS A 896 -32.60 -0.07 16.08
CA HIS A 896 -31.26 -0.21 16.65
C HIS A 896 -30.74 -1.65 16.85
N THR A 897 -31.59 -2.68 16.76
CA THR A 897 -31.19 -4.06 17.12
C THR A 897 -31.61 -5.09 16.07
N TYR A 898 -30.66 -5.92 15.62
CA TYR A 898 -30.93 -7.07 14.74
C TYR A 898 -30.39 -8.35 15.37
N ILE A 899 -31.29 -9.33 15.61
CA ILE A 899 -30.94 -10.68 16.06
C ILE A 899 -30.92 -11.60 14.84
N ALA A 900 -29.83 -12.32 14.67
CA ALA A 900 -29.52 -13.04 13.44
C ALA A 900 -29.70 -14.56 13.50
N HIS A 901 -29.84 -15.14 12.31
CA HIS A 901 -29.83 -16.58 12.05
C HIS A 901 -28.40 -17.07 11.79
N ASP A 902 -28.01 -18.19 12.40
CA ASP A 902 -27.04 -19.11 11.79
C ASP A 902 -27.86 -20.14 11.00
N THR A 903 -27.78 -20.10 9.67
CA THR A 903 -28.29 -21.20 8.85
C THR A 903 -27.10 -22.01 8.31
N PRO A 904 -27.20 -23.35 8.23
CA PRO A 904 -26.11 -24.22 7.79
C PRO A 904 -25.51 -23.88 6.41
N SER A 905 -26.17 -23.02 5.63
CA SER A 905 -25.76 -22.60 4.28
C SER A 905 -25.31 -21.14 4.16
N GLN A 906 -25.46 -20.30 5.20
CA GLN A 906 -25.21 -18.84 5.10
C GLN A 906 -24.26 -18.28 6.17
N GLY A 907 -23.98 -19.01 7.26
CA GLY A 907 -23.13 -18.56 8.36
C GLY A 907 -23.71 -17.37 9.15
N MET A 908 -22.87 -16.71 9.97
CA MET A 908 -23.27 -15.52 10.75
C MET A 908 -23.61 -14.34 9.84
N SER A 909 -24.91 -14.04 9.69
CA SER A 909 -25.40 -12.99 8.79
C SER A 909 -26.62 -12.25 9.34
N PHE A 910 -26.78 -10.97 8.98
CA PHE A 910 -27.94 -10.14 9.33
C PHE A 910 -28.38 -9.27 8.15
N THR A 911 -29.62 -8.79 8.18
CA THR A 911 -30.16 -7.91 7.14
C THR A 911 -30.48 -6.55 7.75
N THR A 912 -29.97 -5.48 7.16
CA THR A 912 -30.31 -4.10 7.56
C THR A 912 -31.77 -3.79 7.27
N GLY A 913 -32.38 -2.90 8.04
CA GLY A 913 -33.76 -2.47 7.82
C GLY A 913 -33.95 -1.51 6.65
N GLY A 914 -35.16 -1.00 6.52
CA GLY A 914 -35.57 -0.14 5.40
C GLY A 914 -35.19 1.33 5.50
N ASN A 915 -34.31 1.75 6.43
CA ASN A 915 -33.96 3.17 6.59
C ASN A 915 -33.27 3.73 5.33
N PRO A 916 -33.84 4.71 4.61
CA PRO A 916 -33.29 5.20 3.35
C PRO A 916 -31.87 5.79 3.45
N GLY A 917 -31.51 6.30 4.64
CA GLY A 917 -30.16 6.84 4.92
C GLY A 917 -29.10 5.76 5.16
N GLY A 918 -29.49 4.48 5.24
CA GLY A 918 -28.60 3.38 5.61
C GLY A 918 -28.31 3.32 7.11
N TYR A 919 -27.30 2.55 7.50
CA TYR A 919 -26.92 2.31 8.89
C TYR A 919 -25.40 2.42 9.06
N THR A 920 -24.94 2.94 10.20
CA THR A 920 -23.55 2.79 10.62
C THR A 920 -23.44 1.61 11.55
N LEU A 921 -22.39 0.81 11.39
CA LEU A 921 -22.09 -0.32 12.26
C LEU A 921 -21.13 0.13 13.37
N GLY A 922 -21.59 0.16 14.61
CA GLY A 922 -20.78 0.53 15.76
C GLY A 922 -19.98 -0.64 16.30
N SER A 923 -20.63 -1.79 16.49
CA SER A 923 -19.96 -2.99 16.99
C SER A 923 -20.69 -4.27 16.59
N ILE A 924 -20.00 -5.41 16.67
CA ILE A 924 -20.61 -6.74 16.65
C ILE A 924 -20.31 -7.41 17.97
N THR A 925 -21.34 -7.89 18.66
CA THR A 925 -21.20 -8.62 19.92
C THR A 925 -21.66 -10.06 19.76
N ILE A 926 -20.81 -11.03 20.10
CA ILE A 926 -21.07 -12.46 19.93
C ILE A 926 -21.20 -13.15 21.29
N GLN A 927 -22.13 -14.09 21.40
CA GLN A 927 -22.32 -14.97 22.55
C GLN A 927 -22.44 -16.45 22.11
N GLN A 928 -21.86 -17.35 22.91
CA GLN A 928 -22.13 -18.78 22.78
C GLN A 928 -23.46 -19.18 23.43
N VAL A 929 -24.30 -19.90 22.69
CA VAL A 929 -25.64 -20.33 23.13
C VAL A 929 -25.62 -21.81 23.56
N LEU A 930 -24.93 -22.69 22.83
CA LEU A 930 -24.91 -24.14 23.12
C LEU A 930 -23.49 -24.77 23.09
N ASN A 931 -23.35 -25.85 23.87
CA ASN A 931 -22.15 -26.66 24.13
C ASN A 931 -20.97 -25.93 24.83
N GLN A 932 -20.09 -26.70 25.48
CA GLN A 932 -18.84 -26.16 26.07
C GLN A 932 -17.73 -26.23 25.01
N THR A 933 -16.96 -25.15 24.87
CA THR A 933 -15.81 -25.11 23.96
C THR A 933 -14.57 -24.66 24.72
N TRP A 934 -13.56 -25.53 24.85
CA TRP A 934 -12.31 -25.25 25.56
C TRP A 934 -11.34 -24.42 24.68
N ALA A 935 -11.46 -23.10 24.73
CA ALA A 935 -10.46 -22.18 24.18
C ALA A 935 -10.10 -21.13 25.23
N ASP A 936 -8.81 -20.96 25.48
CA ASP A 936 -8.31 -19.91 26.35
C ASP A 936 -7.99 -18.69 25.48
N VAL A 937 -8.58 -17.53 25.79
CA VAL A 937 -8.30 -16.25 25.12
C VAL A 937 -7.71 -15.30 26.16
N GLN A 938 -6.49 -14.84 25.89
CA GLN A 938 -5.74 -13.96 26.79
C GLN A 938 -5.64 -12.55 26.20
N PRO A 939 -5.63 -11.49 27.04
CA PRO A 939 -5.34 -10.14 26.57
C PRO A 939 -4.03 -10.13 25.76
N GLY A 940 -4.08 -9.59 24.54
CA GLY A 940 -2.99 -9.59 23.57
C GLY A 940 -3.13 -10.61 22.44
N ASP A 941 -4.02 -11.59 22.54
CA ASP A 941 -4.28 -12.54 21.45
C ASP A 941 -4.88 -11.81 20.22
N LEU A 942 -4.50 -12.27 19.03
CA LEU A 942 -4.95 -11.68 17.76
C LEU A 942 -6.11 -12.49 17.16
N PHE A 943 -7.05 -11.77 16.57
CA PHE A 943 -8.20 -12.28 15.87
C PHE A 943 -8.18 -11.80 14.43
N SER A 944 -8.53 -12.70 13.53
CA SER A 944 -8.93 -12.33 12.18
C SER A 944 -10.44 -12.12 12.13
N PHE A 945 -10.87 -10.99 11.58
CA PHE A 945 -12.25 -10.62 11.39
C PHE A 945 -12.50 -10.24 9.93
N ALA A 946 -13.58 -10.72 9.34
CA ALA A 946 -14.03 -10.29 8.01
C ALA A 946 -15.49 -9.86 8.07
N PHE A 947 -15.84 -8.84 7.31
CA PHE A 947 -17.20 -8.31 7.18
C PHE A 947 -17.51 -8.00 5.71
N GLY A 948 -18.71 -8.32 5.24
CA GLY A 948 -19.06 -8.12 3.83
C GLY A 948 -20.53 -8.27 3.50
N THR A 949 -20.90 -8.09 2.23
CA THR A 949 -22.27 -8.34 1.76
C THR A 949 -22.48 -9.81 1.42
N LEU A 950 -23.71 -10.28 1.62
CA LEU A 950 -24.13 -11.64 1.31
C LEU A 950 -25.30 -11.61 0.33
N GLU A 951 -25.14 -12.23 -0.84
CA GLU A 951 -26.22 -12.42 -1.80
C GLU A 951 -26.43 -13.92 -2.06
N GLY A 952 -27.49 -14.48 -1.47
CA GLY A 952 -27.74 -15.92 -1.49
C GLY A 952 -26.71 -16.70 -0.66
N THR A 953 -25.67 -17.23 -1.31
CA THR A 953 -24.51 -17.91 -0.67
C THR A 953 -23.18 -17.23 -1.01
N THR A 954 -23.21 -16.22 -1.87
CA THR A 954 -22.01 -15.50 -2.33
C THR A 954 -21.64 -14.44 -1.32
N LYS A 955 -20.44 -14.56 -0.75
CA LYS A 955 -19.84 -13.61 0.19
C LYS A 955 -18.95 -12.63 -0.58
N THR A 956 -19.23 -11.33 -0.47
CA THR A 956 -18.37 -10.27 -1.03
C THR A 956 -17.75 -9.47 0.12
N PRO A 957 -16.43 -9.56 0.36
CA PRO A 957 -15.78 -8.86 1.46
C PRO A 957 -15.88 -7.34 1.29
N LEU A 958 -16.23 -6.62 2.36
CA LEU A 958 -16.17 -5.16 2.45
C LEU A 958 -15.02 -4.70 3.35
N TYR A 959 -14.68 -5.49 4.36
CA TYR A 959 -13.63 -5.19 5.32
C TYR A 959 -12.98 -6.48 5.83
N GLN A 960 -11.66 -6.47 5.98
CA GLN A 960 -10.89 -7.57 6.55
C GLN A 960 -9.85 -7.01 7.52
N ALA A 961 -9.83 -7.55 8.73
CA ALA A 961 -8.93 -7.20 9.81
C ALA A 961 -8.18 -8.45 10.27
N PRO A 962 -6.98 -8.73 9.76
CA PRO A 962 -6.23 -9.92 10.13
C PRO A 962 -5.61 -9.83 11.54
N ASN A 963 -5.55 -8.64 12.15
CA ASN A 963 -4.84 -8.35 13.40
C ASN A 963 -5.69 -7.54 14.40
N ALA A 964 -6.96 -7.91 14.61
CA ALA A 964 -7.77 -7.35 15.68
C ALA A 964 -7.28 -7.88 17.04
N ILE A 965 -7.03 -7.00 18.01
CA ILE A 965 -6.41 -7.38 19.29
C ILE A 965 -7.46 -7.60 20.37
N TYR A 966 -7.35 -8.69 21.12
CA TYR A 966 -8.18 -8.88 22.30
C TYR A 966 -7.62 -8.12 23.51
N ALA A 967 -8.39 -7.15 24.01
CA ALA A 967 -8.09 -6.34 25.18
C ALA A 967 -8.98 -6.68 26.40
N GLY A 968 -9.81 -7.73 26.28
CA GLY A 968 -10.73 -8.17 27.33
C GLY A 968 -10.06 -8.92 28.49
N THR A 969 -10.84 -9.26 29.51
CA THR A 969 -10.38 -10.08 30.64
C THR A 969 -10.12 -11.53 30.24
N PRO A 970 -9.04 -12.19 30.72
CA PRO A 970 -8.72 -13.57 30.38
C PRO A 970 -9.92 -14.53 30.43
N ILE A 971 -10.20 -15.19 29.30
CA ILE A 971 -11.19 -16.25 29.20
C ILE A 971 -10.45 -17.57 29.38
N ASN A 972 -10.70 -18.26 30.50
CA ASN A 972 -10.02 -19.51 30.85
C ASN A 972 -11.03 -20.66 30.93
N ASN A 973 -10.68 -21.82 30.39
CA ASN A 973 -11.53 -23.01 30.22
C ASN A 973 -12.74 -22.80 29.30
N GLY A 974 -12.61 -21.89 28.34
CA GLY A 974 -13.57 -21.81 27.26
C GLY A 974 -14.86 -21.05 27.54
N PHE A 975 -15.62 -20.91 26.47
CA PHE A 975 -17.01 -20.45 26.53
C PHE A 975 -17.85 -21.61 27.07
N THR A 976 -18.61 -21.36 28.15
CA THR A 976 -19.49 -22.36 28.77
C THR A 976 -20.93 -22.06 28.40
N ALA A 977 -21.69 -23.07 27.96
CA ALA A 977 -23.12 -22.92 27.68
C ALA A 977 -23.86 -22.35 28.92
N GLY A 978 -24.44 -21.15 28.77
CA GLY A 978 -25.12 -20.41 29.85
C GLY A 978 -24.21 -19.61 30.80
N GLY A 979 -22.89 -19.61 30.61
CA GLY A 979 -21.93 -18.76 31.32
C GLY A 979 -21.60 -17.51 30.50
N GLY A 980 -22.45 -16.48 30.58
CA GLY A 980 -22.46 -15.32 29.69
C GLY A 980 -21.16 -14.53 29.63
N ILE A 981 -20.35 -14.78 28.60
CA ILE A 981 -19.28 -13.91 28.15
C ILE A 981 -19.65 -13.43 26.75
N TYR A 982 -19.70 -12.11 26.58
CA TYR A 982 -19.97 -11.41 25.34
C TYR A 982 -18.66 -10.90 24.78
N LEU A 983 -18.29 -11.29 23.57
CA LEU A 983 -17.16 -10.71 22.85
C LEU A 983 -17.65 -9.57 21.96
N THR A 984 -17.12 -8.38 22.16
CA THR A 984 -17.51 -7.19 21.40
C THR A 984 -16.35 -6.75 20.52
N PHE A 985 -16.58 -6.78 19.21
CA PHE A 985 -15.73 -6.24 18.16
C PHE A 985 -16.13 -4.78 17.96
N ASP A 986 -15.34 -3.84 18.49
CA ASP A 986 -15.63 -2.41 18.35
C ASP A 986 -15.19 -1.92 16.96
N LEU A 987 -16.17 -1.71 16.08
CA LEU A 987 -15.97 -1.30 14.70
C LEU A 987 -16.17 0.22 14.52
N SER A 988 -16.48 0.96 15.59
CA SER A 988 -16.77 2.40 15.53
C SER A 988 -15.57 3.24 15.10
N GLN A 989 -14.36 2.69 15.27
CA GLN A 989 -13.09 3.30 14.87
C GLN A 989 -12.67 2.91 13.45
N VAL A 990 -13.40 2.00 12.79
CA VAL A 990 -13.08 1.47 11.46
C VAL A 990 -13.70 2.35 10.38
N GLY A 991 -12.90 3.25 9.81
CA GLY A 991 -13.34 4.20 8.77
C GLY A 991 -13.66 3.58 7.39
N GLU A 992 -13.33 2.30 7.17
CA GLU A 992 -13.42 1.63 5.86
C GLU A 992 -14.77 0.94 5.58
N ILE A 993 -15.55 0.59 6.61
CA ILE A 993 -16.82 -0.15 6.44
C ILE A 993 -17.92 0.71 5.78
N GLY A 994 -17.82 2.03 5.88
CA GLY A 994 -18.77 2.97 5.27
C GLY A 994 -20.19 2.86 5.82
N THR A 995 -21.18 3.39 5.08
CA THR A 995 -22.60 3.29 5.44
C THR A 995 -23.21 2.02 4.84
N LEU A 996 -23.79 1.18 5.69
CA LEU A 996 -24.50 -0.02 5.27
C LEU A 996 -25.79 0.34 4.55
N SER A 997 -26.02 -0.28 3.40
CA SER A 997 -27.19 -0.04 2.56
C SER A 997 -28.46 -0.59 3.20
N PRO A 998 -29.64 0.04 2.98
CA PRO A 998 -30.91 -0.49 3.49
C PRO A 998 -31.30 -1.83 2.84
N ASN A 999 -32.07 -2.65 3.56
CA ASN A 999 -32.59 -3.95 3.11
C ASN A 999 -31.52 -4.88 2.51
N THR A 1000 -30.29 -4.80 2.99
CA THR A 1000 -29.13 -5.52 2.45
C THR A 1000 -28.63 -6.53 3.46
N GLN A 1001 -28.34 -7.74 3.01
CA GLN A 1001 -27.80 -8.81 3.86
C GLN A 1001 -26.27 -8.70 3.94
N TYR A 1002 -25.75 -8.82 5.16
CA TYR A 1002 -24.33 -8.75 5.49
C TYR A 1002 -23.91 -10.00 6.25
N TYR A 1003 -22.65 -10.40 6.10
CA TYR A 1003 -22.03 -11.50 6.83
C TYR A 1003 -20.80 -11.01 7.60
N PHE A 1004 -20.39 -11.77 8.61
CA PHE A 1004 -19.05 -11.65 9.19
C PHE A 1004 -18.47 -13.00 9.60
N GLU A 1005 -17.15 -13.06 9.69
CA GLU A 1005 -16.38 -14.26 10.03
C GLU A 1005 -15.31 -13.92 11.06
N VAL A 1006 -15.05 -14.85 11.99
CA VAL A 1006 -14.10 -14.65 13.10
C VAL A 1006 -13.26 -15.91 13.31
N ALA A 1007 -11.95 -15.73 13.37
CA ALA A 1007 -11.03 -16.75 13.87
C ALA A 1007 -10.01 -16.15 14.84
N ALA A 1008 -9.64 -16.92 15.87
CA ALA A 1008 -8.63 -16.53 16.83
C ALA A 1008 -7.31 -17.25 16.54
N LYS A 1009 -6.18 -16.55 16.63
CA LYS A 1009 -4.84 -17.14 16.68
C LYS A 1009 -4.37 -17.09 18.12
N ASN A 1010 -4.23 -18.23 18.79
CA ASN A 1010 -3.70 -18.25 20.15
C ASN A 1010 -2.17 -18.01 20.14
N GLY A 1011 -1.58 -17.65 21.28
CA GLY A 1011 -0.14 -17.43 21.44
C GLY A 1011 0.79 -18.62 21.13
N THR A 1012 0.26 -19.78 20.73
CA THR A 1012 1.03 -20.96 20.26
C THR A 1012 0.93 -21.19 18.75
N GLY A 1013 0.23 -20.32 18.01
CA GLY A 1013 0.02 -20.45 16.55
C GLY A 1013 -1.13 -21.38 16.17
N GLN A 1014 -1.94 -21.84 17.13
CA GLN A 1014 -3.12 -22.64 16.89
C GLN A 1014 -4.30 -21.73 16.50
N VAL A 1015 -4.89 -22.00 15.33
CA VAL A 1015 -6.09 -21.29 14.85
C VAL A 1015 -7.33 -21.93 15.45
N VAL A 1016 -8.10 -21.16 16.22
CA VAL A 1016 -9.40 -21.56 16.77
C VAL A 1016 -10.48 -20.82 15.97
N TYR A 1017 -11.21 -21.55 15.14
CA TYR A 1017 -12.34 -21.01 14.39
C TYR A 1017 -13.57 -20.93 15.30
N ILE A 1018 -14.20 -19.76 15.36
CA ILE A 1018 -15.37 -19.54 16.22
C ILE A 1018 -16.68 -19.92 15.50
N ASP A 1019 -16.69 -19.91 14.16
CA ASP A 1019 -17.74 -20.50 13.30
C ASP A 1019 -17.28 -20.50 11.81
N TRP A 1020 -17.44 -21.61 11.07
CA TRP A 1020 -17.13 -21.70 9.63
C TRP A 1020 -18.11 -22.64 8.91
N ASN A 1021 -19.19 -22.10 8.36
CA ASN A 1021 -20.07 -22.80 7.43
C ASN A 1021 -19.64 -22.46 5.99
N GLY A 1022 -18.85 -23.36 5.38
CA GLY A 1022 -18.13 -23.11 4.13
C GLY A 1022 -19.01 -23.07 2.88
N ALA A 1023 -18.63 -22.19 1.93
CA ALA A 1023 -18.43 -22.49 0.51
C ALA A 1023 -17.59 -21.36 -0.14
N SER A 1024 -16.29 -21.64 -0.31
CA SER A 1024 -15.27 -20.99 -1.15
C SER A 1024 -15.48 -19.54 -1.67
N ALA A 1025 -14.63 -18.62 -1.20
CA ALA A 1025 -13.55 -18.01 -2.01
C ALA A 1025 -12.54 -17.27 -1.10
N GLY A 1026 -11.27 -17.68 -1.11
CA GLY A 1026 -10.12 -16.86 -0.68
C GLY A 1026 -9.78 -16.75 0.81
N GLY A 1027 -9.01 -17.72 1.33
CA GLY A 1027 -7.90 -17.50 2.28
C GLY A 1027 -8.19 -17.27 3.77
N TYR A 1028 -8.07 -18.33 4.58
CA TYR A 1028 -7.25 -18.31 5.81
C TYR A 1028 -6.43 -19.59 5.81
N ASP A 1029 -5.11 -19.47 5.86
CA ASP A 1029 -4.16 -20.50 5.45
C ASP A 1029 -4.32 -21.86 6.16
N ALA A 1030 -4.25 -22.91 5.31
CA ALA A 1030 -4.03 -24.33 5.57
C ALA A 1030 -5.20 -25.23 6.03
N GLY A 1031 -5.73 -26.04 5.09
CA GLY A 1031 -6.24 -27.40 5.32
C GLY A 1031 -7.77 -27.60 5.29
N GLU A 1032 -8.24 -28.58 4.52
CA GLU A 1032 -9.65 -28.90 4.22
C GLU A 1032 -10.51 -29.39 5.41
N ALA A 1033 -11.81 -29.01 5.46
CA ALA A 1033 -12.99 -29.91 5.42
C ALA A 1033 -14.35 -29.16 5.60
N PHE A 1034 -15.41 -29.65 4.94
CA PHE A 1034 -16.82 -29.28 5.09
C PHE A 1034 -17.56 -30.22 6.07
N SER A 1035 -18.45 -29.71 6.92
CA SER A 1035 -19.86 -30.15 7.09
C SER A 1035 -20.41 -29.69 8.45
N GLY A 1036 -21.57 -29.03 8.40
CA GLY A 1036 -22.42 -28.78 9.56
C GLY A 1036 -22.80 -30.04 10.31
N ASP A 1037 -23.13 -29.82 11.59
CA ASP A 1037 -23.87 -30.72 12.47
C ASP A 1037 -23.60 -32.21 12.31
N LEU A 1038 -22.41 -32.68 12.72
CA LEU A 1038 -22.24 -33.92 13.51
C LEU A 1038 -20.76 -34.18 13.83
N ALA A 1039 -20.51 -34.52 15.10
CA ALA A 1039 -19.20 -34.88 15.63
C ALA A 1039 -18.61 -36.14 14.97
N ALA A 1040 -17.66 -36.00 14.05
CA ALA A 1040 -16.67 -37.03 13.74
C ALA A 1040 -15.45 -36.47 12.97
N GLU A 1041 -14.26 -36.78 13.50
CA GLU A 1041 -12.91 -36.64 12.91
C GLU A 1041 -12.32 -35.21 12.76
N ILE A 1042 -11.68 -34.73 13.85
CA ILE A 1042 -10.74 -33.60 13.81
C ILE A 1042 -9.31 -34.15 13.77
N THR A 1043 -8.50 -33.64 12.84
CA THR A 1043 -7.06 -33.88 12.70
C THR A 1043 -6.29 -33.51 13.99
N PRO A 1044 -5.24 -34.24 14.41
CA PRO A 1044 -4.48 -33.90 15.61
C PRO A 1044 -3.84 -32.51 15.48
N GLY A 1045 -4.31 -31.54 16.28
CA GLY A 1045 -3.77 -30.17 16.30
C GLY A 1045 -4.80 -29.05 16.16
N TYR A 1046 -6.06 -29.35 15.85
CA TYR A 1046 -7.13 -28.35 15.67
C TYR A 1046 -8.26 -28.56 16.69
N VAL A 1047 -8.90 -27.48 17.14
CA VAL A 1047 -10.09 -27.52 18.00
C VAL A 1047 -11.21 -26.77 17.29
N ALA A 1048 -12.13 -27.48 16.64
CA ALA A 1048 -13.33 -26.88 16.07
C ALA A 1048 -14.30 -26.55 17.21
N MET A 1049 -14.81 -25.31 17.24
CA MET A 1049 -15.87 -24.93 18.16
C MET A 1049 -17.23 -25.45 17.65
N THR A 1050 -17.77 -26.50 18.25
CA THR A 1050 -19.13 -26.98 17.92
C THR A 1050 -20.18 -26.28 18.80
N GLY A 1051 -21.17 -25.61 18.21
CA GLY A 1051 -22.43 -25.21 18.87
C GLY A 1051 -22.99 -23.85 18.46
N ASP A 1052 -24.32 -23.69 18.57
CA ASP A 1052 -25.06 -22.49 18.17
C ASP A 1052 -24.53 -21.21 18.83
N ARG A 1053 -24.45 -20.14 18.02
CA ARG A 1053 -24.03 -18.80 18.42
C ARG A 1053 -25.19 -17.83 18.22
N ALA A 1054 -25.26 -16.84 19.09
CA ALA A 1054 -26.10 -15.67 18.91
C ALA A 1054 -25.20 -14.44 18.84
N PHE A 1055 -25.57 -13.48 18.02
CA PHE A 1055 -24.85 -12.22 17.95
C PHE A 1055 -25.82 -11.05 17.86
N HIS A 1056 -25.29 -9.87 18.18
CA HIS A 1056 -25.94 -8.57 18.11
C HIS A 1056 -25.06 -7.64 17.27
N ALA A 1057 -25.62 -7.07 16.20
CA ALA A 1057 -24.98 -5.99 15.46
C ALA A 1057 -25.54 -4.64 15.95
N ASP A 1058 -24.68 -3.79 16.51
CA ASP A 1058 -25.05 -2.44 16.96
C ASP A 1058 -25.12 -1.53 15.74
N LEU A 1059 -26.36 -1.35 15.25
CA LEU A 1059 -26.65 -0.53 14.09
C LEU A 1059 -27.27 0.78 14.54
N THR A 1060 -26.62 1.87 14.17
CA THR A 1060 -27.22 3.19 14.29
C THR A 1060 -27.79 3.56 12.93
N ALA A 1061 -29.12 3.71 12.84
CA ALA A 1061 -29.75 4.30 11.67
C ALA A 1061 -29.09 5.65 11.39
N VAL A 1062 -28.48 5.78 10.21
CA VAL A 1062 -28.01 7.08 9.76
C VAL A 1062 -29.25 7.93 9.61
N VAL A 1063 -29.30 9.04 10.34
CA VAL A 1063 -30.37 10.02 10.20
C VAL A 1063 -30.35 10.44 8.74
N ALA A 1064 -31.29 9.90 7.95
CA ALA A 1064 -31.58 10.46 6.65
C ALA A 1064 -31.86 11.94 6.93
N PRO A 1065 -31.20 12.89 6.23
CA PRO A 1065 -31.53 14.29 6.41
C PRO A 1065 -33.04 14.37 6.26
N ALA A 1066 -33.72 14.84 7.31
CA ALA A 1066 -35.17 14.93 7.27
C ALA A 1066 -35.50 15.77 6.03
N ASP A 1067 -36.40 15.26 5.20
CA ASP A 1067 -36.83 15.90 3.97
C ASP A 1067 -37.79 17.07 4.31
N ASP A 1068 -37.41 17.86 5.33
CA ASP A 1068 -38.11 19.01 5.85
C ASP A 1068 -37.26 20.28 5.72
N PHE A 1069 -37.98 21.39 5.56
CA PHE A 1069 -37.37 22.70 5.32
C PHE A 1069 -36.47 23.15 6.48
N ALA A 1070 -36.78 22.75 7.72
CA ALA A 1070 -36.03 23.13 8.92
C ALA A 1070 -34.62 22.52 8.94
N SER A 1071 -34.48 21.29 8.47
CA SER A 1071 -33.20 20.58 8.36
C SER A 1071 -32.37 21.09 7.19
N TRP A 1072 -33.01 21.51 6.09
CA TRP A 1072 -32.34 22.13 4.94
C TRP A 1072 -31.73 23.50 5.26
N ILE A 1073 -32.38 24.31 6.11
CA ILE A 1073 -31.87 25.65 6.48
C ILE A 1073 -31.04 25.66 7.77
N GLY A 1074 -31.07 24.59 8.56
CA GLY A 1074 -30.48 24.54 9.92
C GLY A 1074 -28.97 24.75 9.96
N ASN A 1075 -28.28 24.52 8.84
CA ASN A 1075 -26.85 24.74 8.69
C ASN A 1075 -26.49 26.13 8.11
N TYR A 1076 -27.47 27.00 7.85
CA TYR A 1076 -27.25 28.35 7.31
C TYR A 1076 -27.20 29.42 8.41
N PRO A 1077 -26.10 30.18 8.56
CA PRO A 1077 -25.96 31.18 9.62
C PRO A 1077 -26.95 32.34 9.43
N GLY A 1078 -27.82 32.58 10.41
CA GLY A 1078 -28.68 33.76 10.48
C GLY A 1078 -30.19 33.50 10.32
N VAL A 1079 -30.61 32.27 10.05
CA VAL A 1079 -32.03 31.87 10.02
C VAL A 1079 -32.34 31.10 11.30
N GLY A 1080 -32.68 31.81 12.37
CA GLY A 1080 -33.00 31.19 13.67
C GLY A 1080 -34.24 30.27 13.61
N ALA A 1081 -34.37 29.37 14.59
CA ALA A 1081 -35.47 28.42 14.72
C ALA A 1081 -36.84 29.13 14.63
N MET A 1082 -37.57 28.94 13.53
CA MET A 1082 -38.91 29.50 13.36
C MET A 1082 -39.93 28.67 14.16
N THR A 1083 -40.27 29.13 15.36
CA THR A 1083 -41.36 28.57 16.16
C THR A 1083 -42.60 29.46 16.00
N GLY A 1084 -43.55 29.12 15.12
CA GLY A 1084 -44.72 30.00 14.94
C GLY A 1084 -45.85 29.59 14.00
N VAL A 1085 -45.87 28.38 13.46
CA VAL A 1085 -46.91 27.98 12.47
C VAL A 1085 -48.31 27.74 13.10
N ASN A 1086 -48.39 27.55 14.42
CA ASN A 1086 -49.61 27.04 15.09
C ASN A 1086 -50.28 28.03 16.06
N GLN A 1087 -50.14 29.35 15.89
CA GLN A 1087 -50.79 30.32 16.80
C GLN A 1087 -52.11 30.86 16.22
N ASP A 1088 -53.15 30.89 17.07
CA ASP A 1088 -54.45 31.59 16.92
C ASP A 1088 -54.48 32.73 17.96
N PRO A 1089 -53.87 33.90 17.68
CA PRO A 1089 -53.71 34.96 18.66
C PRO A 1089 -55.00 35.75 18.94
N ASP A 1090 -55.99 35.66 18.05
CA ASP A 1090 -57.30 36.33 18.16
C ASP A 1090 -58.43 35.44 18.71
N HIS A 1091 -58.15 34.15 18.94
CA HIS A 1091 -59.01 33.15 19.57
C HIS A 1091 -60.37 32.98 18.87
N ASP A 1092 -60.42 33.14 17.56
CA ASP A 1092 -61.64 32.93 16.77
C ASP A 1092 -61.87 31.44 16.42
N GLY A 1093 -60.90 30.58 16.77
CA GLY A 1093 -60.94 29.14 16.56
C GLY A 1093 -60.40 28.70 15.19
N ILE A 1094 -59.82 29.62 14.41
CA ILE A 1094 -59.15 29.36 13.14
C ILE A 1094 -57.69 29.84 13.28
N PRO A 1095 -56.68 28.98 13.06
CA PRO A 1095 -55.29 29.43 13.07
C PRO A 1095 -55.09 30.58 12.06
N SER A 1096 -54.81 31.79 12.55
CA SER A 1096 -54.71 33.01 11.74
C SER A 1096 -53.36 33.16 11.01
N GLY A 1097 -52.53 32.10 11.01
CA GLY A 1097 -51.18 32.05 10.45
C GLY A 1097 -51.07 31.83 8.94
N VAL A 1098 -49.82 31.66 8.49
CA VAL A 1098 -49.36 31.37 7.12
C VAL A 1098 -50.24 30.33 6.41
N GLU A 1099 -50.69 29.31 7.12
CA GLU A 1099 -51.59 28.26 6.64
C GLU A 1099 -52.94 28.79 6.13
N ASN A 1100 -53.51 29.84 6.72
CA ASN A 1100 -54.73 30.49 6.24
C ASN A 1100 -54.49 31.24 4.93
N PHE A 1101 -53.30 31.82 4.73
CA PHE A 1101 -52.95 32.46 3.45
C PHE A 1101 -52.70 31.43 2.34
N PHE A 1102 -51.94 30.37 2.61
CA PHE A 1102 -51.61 29.33 1.63
C PHE A 1102 -52.72 28.27 1.47
N GLY A 1103 -53.68 28.19 2.39
CA GLY A 1103 -54.82 27.24 2.38
C GLY A 1103 -54.44 25.78 2.60
N THR A 1104 -53.17 25.53 2.91
CA THR A 1104 -52.54 24.21 3.10
C THR A 1104 -51.36 24.37 4.05
N ASP A 1105 -50.95 23.27 4.69
CA ASP A 1105 -49.69 23.20 5.44
C ASP A 1105 -48.50 23.37 4.46
N PRO A 1106 -47.72 24.45 4.56
CA PRO A 1106 -46.59 24.70 3.67
C PRO A 1106 -45.35 23.86 4.01
N SER A 1107 -45.36 23.10 5.12
CA SER A 1107 -44.25 22.23 5.55
C SER A 1107 -44.20 20.88 4.81
N GLU A 1108 -45.27 20.51 4.11
CA GLU A 1108 -45.32 19.33 3.24
C GLU A 1108 -44.61 19.61 1.88
N PRO A 1109 -43.55 18.86 1.50
CA PRO A 1109 -42.66 19.18 0.37
C PRO A 1109 -43.33 19.38 -0.99
N THR A 1110 -44.53 18.83 -1.17
CA THR A 1110 -45.30 18.89 -2.43
C THR A 1110 -46.29 20.06 -2.50
N ARG A 1111 -46.39 20.90 -1.45
CA ARG A 1111 -47.44 21.92 -1.29
C ARG A 1111 -46.93 23.34 -0.96
N GLY A 1112 -45.63 23.62 -1.07
CA GLY A 1112 -45.03 24.95 -0.84
C GLY A 1112 -44.83 25.83 -2.10
N ILE A 1113 -43.82 26.73 -2.07
CA ILE A 1113 -43.40 27.51 -3.25
C ILE A 1113 -42.70 26.56 -4.24
N ARG A 1114 -43.19 26.50 -5.47
CA ARG A 1114 -42.67 25.65 -6.53
C ARG A 1114 -42.18 26.49 -7.71
N VAL A 1115 -40.91 26.37 -8.06
CA VAL A 1115 -40.42 26.92 -9.34
C VAL A 1115 -41.04 26.11 -10.48
N VAL A 1116 -41.69 26.79 -11.42
CA VAL A 1116 -42.41 26.14 -12.52
C VAL A 1116 -41.79 26.42 -13.88
N ALA A 1117 -41.02 27.50 -14.02
CA ALA A 1117 -40.24 27.76 -15.21
C ALA A 1117 -39.06 28.70 -14.91
N ARG A 1118 -37.93 28.45 -15.57
CA ARG A 1118 -36.81 29.38 -15.67
C ARG A 1118 -36.50 29.60 -17.14
N SER A 1119 -36.43 30.86 -17.57
CA SER A 1119 -36.11 31.21 -18.95
C SER A 1119 -35.40 32.55 -18.99
N GLY A 1120 -34.13 32.53 -19.44
CA GLY A 1120 -33.25 33.70 -19.40
C GLY A 1120 -33.21 34.35 -18.02
N ASN A 1121 -33.46 35.66 -17.97
CA ASN A 1121 -33.46 36.46 -16.74
C ASN A 1121 -34.80 36.44 -16.00
N THR A 1122 -35.68 35.48 -16.29
CA THR A 1122 -37.00 35.38 -15.67
C THR A 1122 -37.15 34.07 -14.92
N LEU A 1123 -37.56 34.17 -13.66
CA LEU A 1123 -37.90 33.05 -12.78
C LEU A 1123 -39.41 33.09 -12.52
N THR A 1124 -40.11 32.02 -12.89
CA THR A 1124 -41.54 31.87 -12.61
C THR A 1124 -41.74 30.79 -11.55
N PHE A 1125 -42.43 31.15 -10.48
CA PHE A 1125 -42.77 30.24 -9.40
C PHE A 1125 -44.25 30.35 -9.02
N GLN A 1126 -44.77 29.30 -8.40
CA GLN A 1126 -46.15 29.18 -7.95
C GLN A 1126 -46.19 28.90 -6.46
N HIS A 1127 -47.27 29.30 -5.80
CA HIS A 1127 -47.58 28.85 -4.45
C HIS A 1127 -49.10 28.69 -4.30
N PRO A 1128 -49.57 27.78 -3.43
CA PRO A 1128 -51.00 27.67 -3.16
C PRO A 1128 -51.50 28.91 -2.42
N ARG A 1129 -52.79 29.21 -2.58
CA ARG A 1129 -53.47 30.28 -1.86
C ARG A 1129 -54.85 29.79 -1.48
N ASN A 1130 -55.25 30.06 -0.25
CA ASN A 1130 -56.62 29.83 0.17
C ASN A 1130 -57.58 30.58 -0.76
N ALA A 1131 -58.64 29.90 -1.20
CA ALA A 1131 -59.63 30.47 -2.11
C ALA A 1131 -60.41 31.65 -1.48
N SER A 1132 -60.48 31.70 -0.14
CA SER A 1132 -61.09 32.78 0.64
C SER A 1132 -60.16 33.18 1.79
N PRO A 1133 -59.01 33.82 1.50
CA PRO A 1133 -58.04 34.18 2.53
C PRO A 1133 -58.62 35.28 3.43
N ALA A 1134 -58.20 35.31 4.69
CA ALA A 1134 -58.60 36.36 5.63
C ALA A 1134 -58.29 37.76 5.06
N SER A 1135 -59.25 38.67 5.14
CA SER A 1135 -59.23 39.96 4.42
C SER A 1135 -58.16 40.94 4.91
N ASP A 1136 -57.56 40.65 6.06
CA ASP A 1136 -56.55 41.42 6.75
C ASP A 1136 -55.12 40.92 6.49
N LEU A 1137 -54.93 39.82 5.73
CA LEU A 1137 -53.62 39.28 5.34
C LEU A 1137 -53.14 39.86 4.00
N SER A 1138 -51.88 40.28 3.95
CA SER A 1138 -51.21 40.79 2.74
C SER A 1138 -49.86 40.12 2.53
N ALA A 1139 -49.47 39.86 1.28
CA ALA A 1139 -48.21 39.22 0.93
C ALA A 1139 -47.26 40.16 0.18
N ALA A 1140 -45.99 40.14 0.55
CA ALA A 1140 -44.91 40.86 -0.10
C ALA A 1140 -43.84 39.88 -0.59
N TYR A 1141 -43.28 40.13 -1.78
CA TYR A 1141 -42.23 39.31 -2.38
C TYR A 1141 -40.89 40.03 -2.25
N ARG A 1142 -39.89 39.32 -1.73
CA ARG A 1142 -38.53 39.83 -1.54
C ARG A 1142 -37.54 38.99 -2.31
N TRP A 1143 -36.39 39.58 -2.62
CA TRP A 1143 -35.27 38.90 -3.24
C TRP A 1143 -33.96 39.17 -2.52
N SER A 1144 -33.00 38.28 -2.70
CA SER A 1144 -31.65 38.42 -2.17
C SER A 1144 -30.66 37.71 -3.10
N PRO A 1145 -29.44 38.25 -3.32
CA PRO A 1145 -28.39 37.53 -4.03
C PRO A 1145 -27.64 36.52 -3.13
N ASP A 1146 -27.69 36.70 -1.80
CA ASP A 1146 -26.81 36.04 -0.83
C ASP A 1146 -27.51 35.49 0.42
N LEU A 1147 -28.85 35.59 0.48
CA LEU A 1147 -29.72 35.22 1.61
C LEU A 1147 -29.52 36.04 2.91
N ALA A 1148 -28.51 36.91 2.97
CA ALA A 1148 -28.18 37.69 4.16
C ALA A 1148 -29.07 38.93 4.29
N VAL A 1149 -29.30 39.64 3.18
CA VAL A 1149 -30.15 40.85 3.16
C VAL A 1149 -31.25 40.69 2.12
N TRP A 1150 -32.50 40.92 2.55
CA TRP A 1150 -33.69 40.75 1.73
C TRP A 1150 -34.25 42.09 1.29
N HIS A 1151 -34.41 42.24 -0.02
CA HIS A 1151 -34.79 43.49 -0.66
C HIS A 1151 -36.20 43.37 -1.27
N PRO A 1152 -37.06 44.41 -1.16
CA PRO A 1152 -38.28 44.46 -1.95
C PRO A 1152 -37.99 44.40 -3.46
N GLY A 1153 -38.95 43.89 -4.22
CA GLY A 1153 -38.89 43.97 -5.68
C GLY A 1153 -38.72 45.41 -6.17
N GLY A 1154 -37.90 45.60 -7.20
CA GLY A 1154 -37.60 46.89 -7.82
C GLY A 1154 -36.48 47.69 -7.16
N VAL A 1155 -35.87 47.19 -6.07
CA VAL A 1155 -34.67 47.78 -5.47
C VAL A 1155 -33.43 47.29 -6.21
N ASP A 1156 -32.53 48.20 -6.58
CA ASP A 1156 -31.23 47.89 -7.19
C ASP A 1156 -30.19 47.56 -6.12
N VAL A 1157 -29.55 46.40 -6.24
CA VAL A 1157 -28.49 45.92 -5.38
C VAL A 1157 -27.32 45.50 -6.26
N ALA A 1158 -26.22 46.25 -6.16
CA ALA A 1158 -24.99 46.01 -6.92
C ALA A 1158 -25.20 45.91 -8.46
N GLY A 1159 -26.16 46.67 -9.02
CA GLY A 1159 -26.46 46.67 -10.45
C GLY A 1159 -27.42 45.55 -10.88
N THR A 1160 -28.00 44.82 -9.91
CA THR A 1160 -29.04 43.82 -10.12
C THR A 1160 -30.35 44.34 -9.54
N THR A 1161 -31.44 44.28 -10.31
CA THR A 1161 -32.79 44.60 -9.84
C THR A 1161 -33.74 43.46 -10.17
N VAL A 1162 -34.52 42.99 -9.20
CA VAL A 1162 -35.54 41.95 -9.43
C VAL A 1162 -36.93 42.54 -9.24
N ASN A 1163 -37.78 42.43 -10.28
CA ASN A 1163 -39.16 42.90 -10.24
C ASN A 1163 -40.12 41.72 -10.17
N PHE A 1164 -41.10 41.76 -9.27
CA PHE A 1164 -42.10 40.70 -9.11
C PHE A 1164 -43.44 41.12 -9.71
N ALA A 1165 -43.98 40.30 -10.60
CA ALA A 1165 -45.34 40.42 -11.13
C ALA A 1165 -46.17 39.22 -10.65
N VAL A 1166 -47.24 39.49 -9.90
CA VAL A 1166 -48.16 38.48 -9.38
C VAL A 1166 -49.34 38.34 -10.33
N VAL A 1167 -49.64 37.11 -10.75
CA VAL A 1167 -50.78 36.78 -11.61
C VAL A 1167 -51.71 35.85 -10.83
N PRO A 1168 -52.81 36.37 -10.23
CA PRO A 1168 -53.74 35.55 -9.47
C PRO A 1168 -54.63 34.66 -10.37
N ASP A 1169 -54.87 33.42 -9.94
CA ASP A 1169 -55.91 32.49 -10.41
C ASP A 1169 -55.97 32.22 -11.94
N THR A 1170 -54.92 31.62 -12.49
CA THR A 1170 -55.00 30.83 -13.74
C THR A 1170 -53.75 29.94 -13.86
N PRO A 1171 -53.86 28.64 -14.23
CA PRO A 1171 -55.06 27.94 -14.73
C PRO A 1171 -55.90 27.22 -13.66
N SER A 1172 -55.46 27.14 -12.41
CA SER A 1172 -56.14 26.38 -11.34
C SER A 1172 -56.56 27.30 -10.18
N PRO A 1173 -57.83 27.28 -9.74
CA PRO A 1173 -58.28 28.04 -8.56
C PRO A 1173 -57.46 27.66 -7.31
N GLY A 1174 -56.98 28.66 -6.57
CA GLY A 1174 -56.21 28.44 -5.34
C GLY A 1174 -54.71 28.27 -5.55
N VAL A 1175 -54.16 28.67 -6.71
CA VAL A 1175 -52.72 28.75 -6.96
C VAL A 1175 -52.37 30.11 -7.54
N VAL A 1176 -51.38 30.78 -6.95
CA VAL A 1176 -50.84 32.07 -7.40
C VAL A 1176 -49.54 31.84 -8.15
N THR A 1177 -49.42 32.42 -9.34
CA THR A 1177 -48.17 32.43 -10.12
C THR A 1177 -47.49 33.79 -9.98
N VAL A 1178 -46.18 33.77 -9.77
CA VAL A 1178 -45.34 34.95 -9.60
C VAL A 1178 -44.17 34.88 -10.56
N ILE A 1179 -43.96 35.97 -11.29
CA ILE A 1179 -42.89 36.11 -12.28
C ILE A 1179 -41.89 37.13 -11.74
N ALA A 1180 -40.70 36.65 -11.40
CA ALA A 1180 -39.56 37.48 -11.01
C ALA A 1180 -38.69 37.76 -12.23
N SER A 1181 -38.59 39.03 -12.63
CA SER A 1181 -37.78 39.48 -13.76
C SER A 1181 -36.53 40.18 -13.27
N ILE A 1182 -35.37 39.63 -13.60
CA ILE A 1182 -34.06 40.13 -13.22
C ILE A 1182 -33.56 41.08 -14.32
N ALA A 1183 -33.15 42.29 -13.94
CA ALA A 1183 -32.59 43.29 -14.84
C ALA A 1183 -31.23 43.76 -14.33
N GLY A 1184 -30.31 44.03 -15.26
CA GLY A 1184 -28.93 44.44 -14.94
C GLY A 1184 -27.95 43.27 -14.89
N ALA A 1185 -26.94 43.34 -14.02
CA ALA A 1185 -26.02 42.23 -13.79
C ALA A 1185 -26.80 41.03 -13.23
N VAL A 1186 -26.51 39.82 -13.69
CA VAL A 1186 -27.18 38.61 -13.20
C VAL A 1186 -26.23 37.91 -12.24
N PRO A 1187 -26.55 37.84 -10.94
CA PRO A 1187 -25.70 37.18 -9.96
C PRO A 1187 -25.82 35.65 -10.12
N ASP A 1188 -24.79 34.93 -9.65
CA ASP A 1188 -24.71 33.46 -9.71
C ASP A 1188 -25.91 32.79 -9.04
N SER A 1189 -26.49 33.45 -8.03
CA SER A 1189 -27.71 33.04 -7.34
C SER A 1189 -28.67 34.21 -7.10
N VAL A 1190 -29.97 33.94 -7.26
CA VAL A 1190 -31.07 34.83 -6.83
C VAL A 1190 -32.07 34.02 -6.05
N PHE A 1191 -32.33 34.45 -4.82
CA PHE A 1191 -33.28 33.83 -3.92
C PHE A 1191 -34.53 34.70 -3.81
N ALA A 1192 -35.71 34.08 -3.67
CA ALA A 1192 -36.98 34.76 -3.49
C ALA A 1192 -37.71 34.22 -2.26
N ARG A 1193 -38.36 35.10 -1.49
CA ARG A 1193 -39.24 34.71 -0.38
C ARG A 1193 -40.55 35.49 -0.39
N ILE A 1194 -41.56 34.92 0.26
CA ILE A 1194 -42.87 35.53 0.48
C ILE A 1194 -42.99 35.87 1.96
N GLU A 1195 -43.30 37.13 2.25
CA GLU A 1195 -43.62 37.60 3.60
C GLU A 1195 -45.12 37.85 3.67
N VAL A 1196 -45.82 37.18 4.59
CA VAL A 1196 -47.25 37.42 4.83
C VAL A 1196 -47.39 38.20 6.13
N SER A 1197 -48.13 39.30 6.10
CA SER A 1197 -48.37 40.17 7.24
C SER A 1197 -49.86 40.48 7.41
N ALA A 1198 -50.34 40.43 8.66
CA ALA A 1198 -51.68 40.86 9.05
C ALA A 1198 -51.74 42.37 9.31
N SER A 1199 -52.87 43.01 9.00
CA SER A 1199 -53.07 44.46 9.17
C SER A 1199 -53.33 44.90 10.62
N THR A 1200 -53.55 43.95 11.53
CA THR A 1200 -53.57 44.17 12.99
C THR A 1200 -52.69 43.13 13.69
N PRO A 1201 -51.92 43.51 14.72
CA PRO A 1201 -50.89 42.67 15.32
C PRO A 1201 -51.41 41.46 16.09
#